data_AF-J9F5H7-F1
#
_entry.id   AF-J9F5H7-F1
#
_cell.length_a   1.000
_cell.length_b   1.000
_cell.length_c   1.000
_cell.angle_alpha   90.00
_cell.angle_beta   90.00
_cell.angle_gamma   90.00
#
_symmetry.space_group_name_H-M   'P 1'
#
loop_
_entity.id
_entity.type
_entity.pdbx_description
1 polymer ?
#
loop_
_entity_poly.entity_id
_entity_poly.type
_entity_poly.pdbx_seq_one_letter_code
_entity_poly.pdbx_strand_id
1 'polypeptide(L)'
;MLQTLLMSSRFSPERIPSWHDNLLRFLDSKSHLTSITSSHFFAPIVITIAIGLKRLENIVDVQKVLGKSYEKKLRLTKVDAEQFATILNENSSAVEKCEKLAQLFKLTKSSLLDLPPAVAIILCELLYEQSTKTLHFLTPAIRQKDRSHMPSEEEIFLITRRRWKHDLRCINVIQMLDSRRPIFIPSNNETLSEASQREMAERLLKSFSMRNITHAFGRSTLDFRSFSPPLSRPRAIPPLNLQGRLHPTNTPIELSQSELVKPMIKWGAFYNAVAAGLCIGDSESLHLDSEWLAMSINNLQGPEAAGLMYAFGLNGHITSMNLFTIHELLSSGDPVMSIAILLGCGASRRATADVQMYKMMVTHLPFMMGPTLLELHIDTMIQTAALVALGLLFAQSSHMGILSQLVNEIGRPACPDSEPPTDRYSYALAAGFAIGLIALGRGEDLLSSVPFVEQYPAIASRLIVLMEGGLRSLCVFPSTSSEGTLGHTTASSTFSQSNHVRESENVNPHLTASPAAVAFGLMYLRTENKWAAESLKIPETISAIEEIRPDLILLRTLCRHLVLWTEITATKHWVEESVPPIVLNYKQRLFNEQPKTVIDDDEEENLRMLQIAVDKQTIAQTYLNVVAGACFAMAIRFASTWNSEAFNVIWYYIRLVLPSSEQQICSKLNLAAGITACLNVLGTLINSLGI
;
A
#
# COMPACT_ATOMS: atom_id res chain seq x y z
N MET A 1 7.50 55.62 -37.99
CA MET A 1 8.97 55.85 -37.91
C MET A 1 9.81 54.57 -37.82
N LEU A 2 9.39 53.50 -37.13
CA LEU A 2 10.15 52.23 -37.11
C LEU A 2 10.00 51.38 -38.39
N GLN A 3 8.89 51.53 -39.11
CA GLN A 3 8.64 50.84 -40.38
C GLN A 3 9.37 51.48 -41.58
N THR A 4 9.66 52.78 -41.51
CA THR A 4 10.40 53.52 -42.54
C THR A 4 11.93 53.39 -42.38
N LEU A 5 12.42 53.06 -41.18
CA LEU A 5 13.85 52.76 -40.93
C LEU A 5 14.25 51.33 -41.31
N LEU A 6 13.29 50.40 -41.40
CA LEU A 6 13.50 49.02 -41.85
C LEU A 6 13.42 48.83 -43.37
N MET A 7 12.93 49.84 -44.09
CA MET A 7 12.79 49.81 -45.56
C MET A 7 13.92 50.55 -46.30
N SER A 8 14.75 51.34 -45.61
CA SER A 8 15.85 52.09 -46.21
C SER A 8 17.21 51.36 -46.23
N SER A 9 17.29 50.15 -45.69
CA SER A 9 18.52 49.32 -45.71
C SER A 9 18.38 48.02 -46.52
N ARG A 10 17.42 47.98 -47.46
CA ARG A 10 17.23 46.86 -48.37
C ARG A 10 17.99 47.09 -49.69
N PHE A 11 18.99 46.24 -49.91
CA PHE A 11 19.57 45.90 -51.21
C PHE A 11 20.19 47.05 -52.03
N SER A 12 21.40 47.47 -51.65
CA SER A 12 22.37 47.94 -52.64
C SER A 12 23.13 46.72 -53.19
N PRO A 13 23.14 46.48 -54.52
CA PRO A 13 23.67 45.25 -55.10
C PRO A 13 25.20 45.20 -55.22
N GLU A 14 25.93 46.20 -54.71
CA GLU A 14 27.37 46.37 -55.01
C GLU A 14 28.33 46.15 -53.83
N ARG A 15 27.85 45.71 -52.64
CA ARG A 15 28.74 45.56 -51.46
C ARG A 15 28.54 44.30 -50.58
N ILE A 16 27.93 43.24 -51.09
CA ILE A 16 27.88 41.95 -50.37
C ILE A 16 28.43 40.88 -51.31
N PRO A 17 29.63 40.30 -51.07
CA PRO A 17 30.01 39.07 -51.76
C PRO A 17 28.95 38.03 -51.43
N SER A 18 28.31 37.53 -52.47
CA SER A 18 27.05 36.81 -52.34
C SER A 18 27.23 35.62 -51.39
N TRP A 19 26.33 35.46 -50.43
CA TRP A 19 26.28 34.27 -49.58
C TRP A 19 26.27 32.98 -50.42
N HIS A 20 25.73 33.07 -51.63
CA HIS A 20 25.72 32.04 -52.66
C HIS A 20 27.13 31.67 -53.15
N ASP A 21 28.00 32.64 -53.45
CA ASP A 21 29.39 32.38 -53.85
C ASP A 21 30.21 31.69 -52.76
N ASN A 22 29.98 32.07 -51.50
CA ASN A 22 30.66 31.43 -50.37
C ASN A 22 30.20 29.98 -50.20
N LEU A 23 28.90 29.70 -50.34
CA LEU A 23 28.35 28.34 -50.24
C LEU A 23 28.76 27.46 -51.43
N LEU A 24 28.81 28.03 -52.65
CA LEU A 24 29.34 27.37 -53.84
C LEU A 24 30.83 27.03 -53.69
N ARG A 25 31.66 27.93 -53.11
CA ARG A 25 33.06 27.63 -52.78
C ARG A 25 33.22 26.50 -51.75
N PHE A 26 32.28 26.37 -50.82
CA PHE A 26 32.28 25.24 -49.87
C PHE A 26 31.85 23.92 -50.51
N LEU A 27 31.02 23.95 -51.55
CA LEU A 27 30.62 22.76 -52.32
C LEU A 27 31.64 22.38 -53.40
N ASP A 28 32.41 23.33 -53.93
CA ASP A 28 33.40 23.06 -54.97
C ASP A 28 34.69 22.45 -54.39
N SER A 29 35.08 21.29 -54.91
CA SER A 29 36.17 20.46 -54.36
C SER A 29 37.56 21.08 -54.53
N LYS A 30 37.71 22.09 -55.40
CA LYS A 30 39.02 22.61 -55.88
C LYS A 30 39.43 24.00 -55.38
N SER A 31 38.60 24.74 -54.63
CA SER A 31 38.94 26.12 -54.22
C SER A 31 39.61 26.22 -52.84
N HIS A 32 40.73 26.94 -52.74
CA HIS A 32 41.34 27.32 -51.47
C HIS A 32 40.44 28.31 -50.70
N LEU A 33 40.12 27.98 -49.45
CA LEU A 33 39.25 28.77 -48.56
C LEU A 33 39.98 30.03 -48.05
N THR A 34 39.83 31.17 -48.74
CA THR A 34 40.30 32.47 -48.23
C THR A 34 39.14 33.31 -47.72
N SER A 35 39.25 33.75 -46.46
CA SER A 35 38.45 34.74 -45.71
C SER A 35 36.98 34.93 -46.10
N ILE A 36 36.06 34.44 -45.26
CA ILE A 36 34.62 34.70 -45.42
C ILE A 36 34.28 36.12 -44.95
N THR A 37 33.66 36.90 -45.83
CA THR A 37 32.96 38.15 -45.51
C THR A 37 31.46 37.92 -45.63
N SER A 38 30.88 37.15 -44.71
CA SER A 38 29.44 36.92 -44.65
C SER A 38 28.81 37.73 -43.52
N SER A 39 27.55 38.12 -43.72
CA SER A 39 26.73 38.77 -42.70
C SER A 39 26.58 37.90 -41.45
N HIS A 40 26.60 38.54 -40.28
CA HIS A 40 26.61 37.93 -38.94
C HIS A 40 25.58 36.82 -38.68
N PHE A 41 24.45 36.81 -39.41
CA PHE A 41 23.39 35.81 -39.24
C PHE A 41 23.70 34.48 -39.94
N PHE A 42 24.42 34.51 -41.07
CA PHE A 42 24.63 33.33 -41.91
C PHE A 42 25.97 32.64 -41.65
N ALA A 43 26.91 33.29 -40.96
CA ALA A 43 28.21 32.71 -40.62
C ALA A 43 28.09 31.43 -39.77
N PRO A 44 27.25 31.34 -38.72
CA PRO A 44 27.08 30.11 -37.94
C PRO A 44 26.56 28.93 -38.77
N ILE A 45 25.61 29.19 -39.66
CA ILE A 45 24.94 28.18 -40.50
C ILE A 45 25.88 27.64 -41.58
N VAL A 46 26.70 28.50 -42.17
CA VAL A 46 27.70 28.08 -43.16
C VAL A 46 28.78 27.22 -42.49
N ILE A 47 29.13 27.51 -41.24
CA ILE A 47 30.13 26.73 -40.48
C ILE A 47 29.58 25.36 -40.09
N THR A 48 28.32 25.26 -39.64
CA THR A 48 27.71 23.97 -39.33
C THR A 48 27.62 23.07 -40.57
N ILE A 49 27.33 23.64 -41.75
CA ILE A 49 27.36 22.91 -43.03
C ILE A 49 28.79 22.49 -43.41
N ALA A 50 29.76 23.39 -43.25
CA ALA A 50 31.17 23.10 -43.59
C ALA A 50 31.80 22.02 -42.69
N ILE A 51 31.41 21.95 -41.41
CA ILE A 51 31.81 20.91 -40.47
C ILE A 51 31.11 19.58 -40.81
N GLY A 52 29.83 19.62 -41.18
CA GLY A 52 29.06 18.45 -41.60
C GLY A 52 29.61 17.80 -42.88
N LEU A 53 30.15 18.61 -43.80
CA LEU A 53 30.84 18.15 -45.00
C LEU A 53 32.32 17.74 -44.77
N LYS A 54 32.79 17.67 -43.50
CA LYS A 54 34.17 17.35 -43.09
C LYS A 54 35.26 18.25 -43.70
N ARG A 55 34.93 19.49 -44.10
CA ARG A 55 35.94 20.43 -44.64
C ARG A 55 36.62 21.27 -43.56
N LEU A 56 36.02 21.36 -42.38
CA LEU A 56 36.57 22.03 -41.20
C LEU A 56 36.57 21.04 -40.03
N GLU A 57 37.73 20.49 -39.70
CA GLU A 57 37.86 19.50 -38.61
C GLU A 57 38.41 20.12 -37.33
N ASN A 58 39.27 21.13 -37.45
CA ASN A 58 40.00 21.72 -36.32
C ASN A 58 39.73 23.21 -36.14
N ILE A 59 39.84 23.70 -34.90
CA ILE A 59 39.71 25.11 -34.56
C ILE A 59 40.73 26.00 -35.30
N VAL A 60 41.89 25.44 -35.65
CA VAL A 60 42.94 26.12 -36.44
C VAL A 60 42.45 26.46 -37.85
N ASP A 61 41.64 25.60 -38.46
CA ASP A 61 41.10 25.83 -39.80
C ASP A 61 39.94 26.82 -39.76
N VAL A 62 39.14 26.80 -38.69
CA VAL A 62 38.13 27.84 -38.40
C VAL A 62 38.80 29.21 -38.21
N GLN A 63 39.95 29.27 -37.53
CA GLN A 63 40.74 30.49 -37.34
C GLN A 63 41.39 31.00 -38.64
N LYS A 64 41.83 30.11 -39.55
CA LYS A 64 42.31 30.49 -40.89
C LYS A 64 41.20 31.13 -41.74
N VAL A 65 39.97 30.61 -41.62
CA VAL A 65 38.83 31.04 -42.45
C VAL A 65 38.13 32.29 -41.91
N LEU A 66 38.04 32.46 -40.58
CA LEU A 66 37.33 33.58 -39.95
C LEU A 66 38.27 34.66 -39.37
N GLY A 67 39.55 34.34 -39.22
CA GLY A 67 40.55 35.16 -38.52
C GLY A 67 40.57 34.92 -37.01
N LYS A 68 41.55 35.51 -36.31
CA LYS A 68 41.72 35.40 -34.84
C LYS A 68 40.54 35.92 -34.01
N SER A 69 39.59 36.62 -34.63
CA SER A 69 38.39 37.19 -33.99
C SER A 69 37.10 36.43 -34.35
N TYR A 70 37.13 35.09 -34.32
CA TYR A 70 35.96 34.25 -34.65
C TYR A 70 34.81 34.46 -33.65
N GLU A 71 35.11 34.68 -32.38
CA GLU A 71 34.14 34.91 -31.30
C GLU A 71 33.20 36.10 -31.59
N LYS A 72 33.78 37.22 -32.03
CA LYS A 72 33.03 38.44 -32.37
C LYS A 72 32.20 38.28 -33.64
N LYS A 73 32.65 37.46 -34.59
CA LYS A 73 31.91 37.20 -35.84
C LYS A 73 30.72 36.26 -35.63
N LEU A 74 30.82 35.34 -34.67
CA LEU A 74 29.79 34.34 -34.35
C LEU A 74 28.83 34.74 -33.21
N ARG A 75 29.07 35.87 -32.52
CA ARG A 75 28.30 36.31 -31.34
C ARG A 75 28.20 35.24 -30.24
N LEU A 76 29.28 34.50 -30.03
CA LEU A 76 29.36 33.55 -28.92
C LEU A 76 29.77 34.31 -27.65
N THR A 77 29.15 34.00 -26.50
CA THR A 77 29.68 34.45 -25.21
C THR A 77 31.01 33.74 -24.95
N LYS A 78 31.84 34.24 -24.02
CA LYS A 78 33.15 33.61 -23.73
C LYS A 78 33.00 32.13 -23.34
N VAL A 79 31.92 31.78 -22.63
CA VAL A 79 31.59 30.41 -22.22
C VAL A 79 31.16 29.56 -23.42
N ASP A 80 30.33 30.10 -24.32
CA ASP A 80 29.90 29.38 -25.52
C ASP A 80 31.05 29.21 -26.53
N ALA A 81 32.04 30.11 -26.53
CA ALA A 81 33.24 30.02 -27.36
C ALA A 81 34.19 28.92 -26.87
N GLU A 82 34.32 28.74 -25.55
CA GLU A 82 35.04 27.62 -24.95
C GLU A 82 34.32 26.29 -25.24
N GLN A 83 33.00 26.23 -25.12
CA GLN A 83 32.20 25.05 -25.50
C GLN A 83 32.29 24.72 -27.00
N PHE A 84 32.30 25.75 -27.84
CA PHE A 84 32.49 25.60 -29.28
C PHE A 84 33.88 25.00 -29.59
N ALA A 85 34.93 25.45 -28.88
CA ALA A 85 36.27 24.92 -29.03
C ALA A 85 36.41 23.48 -28.53
N THR A 86 35.75 23.11 -27.42
CA THR A 86 35.76 21.75 -26.92
C THR A 86 35.01 20.79 -27.85
N ILE A 87 33.85 21.19 -28.39
CA ILE A 87 33.06 20.36 -29.31
C ILE A 87 33.81 20.10 -30.63
N LEU A 88 34.57 21.10 -31.12
CA LEU A 88 35.41 20.92 -32.31
C LEU A 88 36.58 19.96 -32.05
N ASN A 89 37.19 20.00 -30.87
CA ASN A 89 38.35 19.17 -30.49
C ASN A 89 37.96 17.75 -30.03
N GLU A 90 36.69 17.47 -29.73
CA GLU A 90 36.22 16.11 -29.43
C GLU A 90 36.35 15.20 -30.67
N ASN A 91 36.79 13.95 -30.49
CA ASN A 91 36.86 12.94 -31.56
C ASN A 91 35.47 12.31 -31.84
N SER A 92 34.43 13.13 -32.00
CA SER A 92 33.06 12.71 -32.32
C SER A 92 32.80 12.71 -33.84
N SER A 93 31.77 11.99 -34.26
CA SER A 93 31.36 11.96 -35.67
C SER A 93 30.94 13.36 -36.15
N ALA A 94 31.15 13.67 -37.43
CA ALA A 94 30.85 15.00 -37.99
C ALA A 94 29.35 15.39 -37.79
N VAL A 95 28.47 14.39 -37.76
CA VAL A 95 27.02 14.56 -37.53
C VAL A 95 26.73 14.95 -36.08
N GLU A 96 27.34 14.28 -35.10
CA GLU A 96 27.21 14.64 -33.68
C GLU A 96 27.79 16.03 -33.37
N LYS A 97 28.91 16.39 -34.02
CA LYS A 97 29.45 17.75 -33.93
C LYS A 97 28.45 18.77 -34.47
N CYS A 98 27.83 18.50 -35.62
CA CYS A 98 26.81 19.38 -36.19
C CYS A 98 25.58 19.52 -35.29
N GLU A 99 25.15 18.45 -34.61
CA GLU A 99 24.02 18.49 -33.68
C GLU A 99 24.34 19.34 -32.44
N LYS A 100 25.49 19.10 -31.79
CA LYS A 100 25.93 19.89 -30.63
C LYS A 100 26.13 21.36 -30.99
N LEU A 101 26.65 21.65 -32.18
CA LEU A 101 26.80 23.02 -32.68
C LEU A 101 25.45 23.66 -33.00
N ALA A 102 24.50 22.92 -33.57
CA ALA A 102 23.16 23.43 -33.83
C ALA A 102 22.43 23.78 -32.52
N GLN A 103 22.63 23.00 -31.45
CA GLN A 103 22.13 23.28 -30.10
C GLN A 103 22.77 24.54 -29.50
N LEU A 104 24.10 24.69 -29.62
CA LEU A 104 24.81 25.90 -29.17
C LEU A 104 24.33 27.17 -29.89
N PHE A 105 24.12 27.09 -31.21
CA PHE A 105 23.64 28.22 -32.01
C PHE A 105 22.13 28.48 -31.87
N LYS A 106 21.41 27.69 -31.06
CA LYS A 106 19.95 27.79 -30.86
C LYS A 106 19.19 27.88 -32.18
N LEU A 107 19.59 27.10 -33.18
CA LEU A 107 18.83 27.02 -34.41
C LEU A 107 17.42 26.50 -34.05
N THR A 108 16.37 27.13 -34.56
CA THR A 108 14.98 26.78 -34.23
C THR A 108 14.24 26.49 -35.52
N LYS A 109 13.09 25.81 -35.43
CA LYS A 109 12.22 25.54 -36.60
C LYS A 109 11.90 26.82 -37.40
N SER A 110 11.76 27.96 -36.71
CA SER A 110 11.57 29.27 -37.34
C SER A 110 12.80 29.73 -38.13
N SER A 111 14.01 29.55 -37.59
CA SER A 111 15.26 29.94 -38.25
C SER A 111 15.52 29.13 -39.54
N LEU A 112 15.00 27.90 -39.62
CA LEU A 112 15.11 27.04 -40.80
C LEU A 112 14.11 27.43 -41.91
N LEU A 113 12.97 28.02 -41.54
CA LEU A 113 11.98 28.55 -42.49
C LEU A 113 12.43 29.87 -43.13
N ASP A 114 13.28 30.64 -42.43
CA ASP A 114 13.87 31.88 -42.94
C ASP A 114 15.04 31.65 -43.92
N LEU A 115 15.48 30.40 -44.09
CA LEU A 115 16.58 30.01 -44.98
C LEU A 115 16.08 29.65 -46.39
N PRO A 116 16.91 29.89 -47.44
CA PRO A 116 16.61 29.41 -48.79
C PRO A 116 16.40 27.88 -48.80
N PRO A 117 15.36 27.36 -49.51
CA PRO A 117 14.96 25.95 -49.44
C PRO A 117 16.08 24.95 -49.74
N ALA A 118 16.98 25.27 -50.67
CA ALA A 118 18.12 24.41 -51.01
C ALA A 118 19.07 24.18 -49.82
N VAL A 119 19.29 25.21 -49.00
CA VAL A 119 20.19 25.14 -47.83
C VAL A 119 19.50 24.53 -46.63
N ALA A 120 18.20 24.80 -46.47
CA ALA A 120 17.38 24.11 -45.50
C ALA A 120 17.38 22.59 -45.76
N ILE A 121 17.32 22.14 -47.03
CA ILE A 121 17.40 20.72 -47.39
C ILE A 121 18.77 20.13 -47.04
N ILE A 122 19.87 20.79 -47.40
CA ILE A 122 21.23 20.31 -47.09
C ILE A 122 21.44 20.20 -45.58
N LEU A 123 20.98 21.20 -44.82
CA LEU A 123 21.09 21.20 -43.37
C LEU A 123 20.20 20.11 -42.74
N CYS A 124 18.99 19.89 -43.27
CA CYS A 124 18.13 18.79 -42.87
C CYS A 124 18.74 17.43 -43.20
N GLU A 125 19.40 17.26 -44.36
CA GLU A 125 20.03 16.01 -44.78
C GLU A 125 21.28 15.69 -43.96
N LEU A 126 22.11 16.70 -43.65
CA LEU A 126 23.29 16.54 -42.80
C LEU A 126 22.94 16.26 -41.32
N LEU A 127 21.80 16.78 -40.86
CA LEU A 127 21.27 16.52 -39.51
C LEU A 127 20.28 15.34 -39.48
N TYR A 128 20.08 14.66 -40.61
CA TYR A 128 19.23 13.49 -40.69
C TYR A 128 19.99 12.25 -40.24
N GLU A 129 19.74 11.83 -39.01
CA GLU A 129 20.29 10.59 -38.50
C GLU A 129 19.50 9.39 -39.06
N GLN A 130 20.14 8.58 -39.90
CA GLN A 130 19.50 7.42 -40.55
C GLN A 130 19.05 6.33 -39.55
N SER A 131 19.66 6.29 -38.37
CA SER A 131 19.38 5.33 -37.28
C SER A 131 18.02 5.58 -36.61
N THR A 132 17.68 6.85 -36.35
CA THR A 132 16.48 7.24 -35.59
C THR A 132 15.34 7.72 -36.49
N LYS A 133 15.59 7.96 -37.79
CA LYS A 133 14.63 8.54 -38.76
C LYS A 133 13.98 9.83 -38.25
N THR A 134 14.65 10.57 -37.35
CA THR A 134 14.12 11.78 -36.74
C THR A 134 15.17 12.89 -36.75
N LEU A 135 14.74 14.10 -37.11
CA LEU A 135 15.52 15.31 -36.90
C LEU A 135 15.41 15.68 -35.41
N HIS A 136 16.26 15.10 -34.55
CA HIS A 136 16.29 15.33 -33.10
C HIS A 136 16.31 16.83 -32.73
N PHE A 137 16.80 17.65 -33.64
CA PHE A 137 16.89 19.09 -33.55
C PHE A 137 15.57 19.88 -33.57
N LEU A 138 14.51 19.36 -34.23
CA LEU A 138 13.22 20.06 -34.37
C LEU A 138 12.19 19.64 -33.33
N THR A 139 12.42 18.53 -32.65
CA THR A 139 11.69 18.21 -31.42
C THR A 139 12.11 19.24 -30.39
N PRO A 140 11.20 20.10 -29.88
CA PRO A 140 11.54 20.85 -28.68
C PRO A 140 12.01 19.81 -27.67
N ALA A 141 13.18 20.04 -27.03
CA ALA A 141 13.59 19.24 -25.88
C ALA A 141 12.33 19.02 -25.08
N ILE A 142 11.93 17.74 -24.91
CA ILE A 142 10.68 17.41 -24.23
C ILE A 142 10.78 18.19 -22.93
N ARG A 143 10.08 19.33 -22.84
CA ARG A 143 9.72 19.91 -21.58
C ARG A 143 8.87 18.78 -21.07
N GLN A 144 9.49 17.90 -20.29
CA GLN A 144 8.78 17.10 -19.34
C GLN A 144 7.97 18.18 -18.65
N LYS A 145 6.70 18.35 -19.05
CA LYS A 145 5.75 19.08 -18.23
C LYS A 145 6.02 18.50 -16.86
N ASP A 146 6.42 19.36 -15.92
CA ASP A 146 6.80 18.91 -14.59
C ASP A 146 5.84 17.80 -14.21
N ARG A 147 6.35 16.63 -13.88
CA ARG A 147 5.53 15.47 -13.51
C ARG A 147 4.63 15.77 -12.29
N SER A 148 4.69 16.99 -11.76
CA SER A 148 3.86 17.60 -10.73
C SER A 148 2.42 17.91 -11.15
N HIS A 149 2.08 17.97 -12.44
CA HIS A 149 0.67 18.15 -12.80
C HIS A 149 -0.05 16.80 -12.80
N MET A 150 -0.77 16.52 -11.71
CA MET A 150 -1.70 15.40 -11.63
C MET A 150 -2.73 15.48 -12.78
N PRO A 151 -3.07 14.37 -13.44
CA PRO A 151 -4.01 14.40 -14.57
C PRO A 151 -5.41 14.86 -14.13
N SER A 152 -6.09 15.57 -15.02
CA SER A 152 -7.50 15.96 -14.83
C SER A 152 -8.42 14.73 -14.74
N GLU A 153 -9.57 14.85 -14.09
CA GLU A 153 -10.61 13.81 -14.07
C GLU A 153 -10.99 13.35 -15.49
N GLU A 154 -11.02 14.28 -16.45
CA GLU A 154 -11.28 13.97 -17.87
C GLU A 154 -10.15 13.15 -18.50
N GLU A 155 -8.89 13.45 -18.15
CA GLU A 155 -7.73 12.71 -18.64
C GLU A 155 -7.69 11.30 -18.04
N ILE A 156 -8.01 11.15 -16.75
CA ILE A 156 -8.15 9.86 -16.08
C ILE A 156 -9.26 9.04 -16.73
N PHE A 157 -10.39 9.65 -17.08
CA PHE A 157 -11.46 8.99 -17.82
C PHE A 157 -11.00 8.54 -19.22
N LEU A 158 -10.24 9.35 -19.93
CA LEU A 158 -9.68 8.95 -21.23
C LEU A 158 -8.66 7.81 -21.09
N ILE A 159 -7.83 7.81 -20.06
CA ILE A 159 -6.85 6.75 -19.77
C ILE A 159 -7.56 5.44 -19.45
N THR A 160 -8.56 5.47 -18.57
CA THR A 160 -9.36 4.28 -18.22
C THR A 160 -10.08 3.71 -19.44
N ARG A 161 -10.67 4.57 -20.28
CA ARG A 161 -11.31 4.16 -21.54
C ARG A 161 -10.32 3.60 -22.57
N ARG A 162 -9.04 3.99 -22.52
CA ARG A 162 -7.99 3.35 -23.33
C ARG A 162 -7.61 1.96 -22.83
N ARG A 163 -7.63 1.72 -21.50
CA ARG A 163 -7.38 0.40 -20.90
C ARG A 163 -8.52 -0.59 -21.19
N TRP A 164 -9.77 -0.13 -21.05
CA TRP A 164 -10.97 -0.94 -21.31
C TRP A 164 -11.80 -0.32 -22.44
N LYS A 165 -11.39 -0.57 -23.69
CA LYS A 165 -12.01 0.04 -24.88
C LYS A 165 -13.42 -0.45 -25.18
N HIS A 166 -13.66 -1.74 -24.96
CA HIS A 166 -14.87 -2.44 -25.41
C HIS A 166 -15.87 -2.72 -24.29
N ASP A 167 -15.55 -2.35 -23.05
CA ASP A 167 -16.32 -2.74 -21.87
C ASP A 167 -16.50 -1.55 -20.92
N LEU A 168 -17.66 -1.46 -20.28
CA LEU A 168 -18.05 -0.40 -19.36
C LEU A 168 -17.83 -0.81 -17.88
N ARG A 169 -16.90 -1.74 -17.62
CA ARG A 169 -16.60 -2.25 -16.27
C ARG A 169 -16.39 -1.13 -15.25
N CYS A 170 -15.62 -0.09 -15.58
CA CYS A 170 -15.40 1.04 -14.67
C CYS A 170 -16.70 1.73 -14.28
N ILE A 171 -17.60 1.96 -15.24
CA ILE A 171 -18.88 2.63 -14.97
C ILE A 171 -19.76 1.73 -14.10
N ASN A 172 -19.79 0.43 -14.38
CA ASN A 172 -20.52 -0.54 -13.58
C ASN A 172 -19.98 -0.58 -12.14
N VAL A 173 -18.66 -0.60 -11.96
CA VAL A 173 -18.03 -0.61 -10.62
C VAL A 173 -18.30 0.70 -9.88
N ILE A 174 -18.20 1.86 -10.54
CA ILE A 174 -18.54 3.17 -9.95
C ILE A 174 -20.01 3.18 -9.51
N GLN A 175 -20.91 2.62 -10.32
CA GLN A 175 -22.33 2.51 -9.98
C GLN A 175 -22.58 1.53 -8.81
N MET A 176 -21.84 0.42 -8.76
CA MET A 176 -21.94 -0.54 -7.65
C MET A 176 -21.45 0.06 -6.33
N LEU A 177 -20.42 0.91 -6.37
CA LEU A 177 -19.82 1.54 -5.20
C LEU A 177 -20.48 2.90 -4.83
N ASP A 178 -21.51 3.33 -5.55
CA ASP A 178 -22.21 4.59 -5.27
C ASP A 178 -23.01 4.48 -3.96
N SER A 179 -22.55 5.20 -2.93
CA SER A 179 -23.17 5.26 -1.60
C SER A 179 -24.11 6.46 -1.42
N ARG A 180 -24.28 7.30 -2.46
CA ARG A 180 -25.09 8.53 -2.39
C ARG A 180 -26.57 8.29 -2.60
N ARG A 181 -26.97 7.14 -3.14
CA ARG A 181 -28.37 6.85 -3.46
C ARG A 181 -29.05 6.07 -2.33
N PRO A 182 -30.35 6.28 -2.08
CA PRO A 182 -31.09 5.48 -1.11
C PRO A 182 -31.21 4.02 -1.58
N ILE A 183 -31.32 3.10 -0.61
CA ILE A 183 -31.41 1.67 -0.85
C ILE A 183 -32.86 1.30 -1.18
N PHE A 184 -33.11 0.67 -2.33
CA PHE A 184 -34.45 0.18 -2.67
C PHE A 184 -34.67 -1.23 -2.12
N ILE A 185 -35.74 -1.41 -1.34
CA ILE A 185 -36.11 -2.70 -0.72
C ILE A 185 -37.39 -3.22 -1.39
N PRO A 186 -37.40 -4.46 -1.90
CA PRO A 186 -38.61 -5.02 -2.51
C PRO A 186 -39.67 -5.29 -1.44
N SER A 187 -40.89 -4.77 -1.65
CA SER A 187 -42.06 -5.13 -0.86
C SER A 187 -42.71 -6.38 -1.48
N ASN A 188 -42.10 -7.54 -1.26
CA ASN A 188 -42.69 -8.82 -1.66
C ASN A 188 -43.18 -9.48 -0.39
N ASN A 189 -44.49 -9.45 -0.12
CA ASN A 189 -45.29 -10.50 0.57
C ASN A 189 -46.62 -9.92 1.07
N GLU A 190 -47.67 -9.93 0.25
CA GLU A 190 -49.03 -9.50 0.64
C GLU A 190 -49.67 -10.35 1.76
N THR A 191 -49.08 -11.51 2.09
CA THR A 191 -49.59 -12.45 3.10
C THR A 191 -49.14 -12.15 4.53
N LEU A 192 -48.18 -11.25 4.72
CA LEU A 192 -47.65 -10.87 6.03
C LEU A 192 -48.34 -9.61 6.57
N SER A 193 -48.53 -9.54 7.89
CA SER A 193 -48.97 -8.32 8.57
C SER A 193 -48.05 -7.13 8.24
N GLU A 194 -48.60 -5.92 8.13
CA GLU A 194 -47.82 -4.70 7.87
C GLU A 194 -46.66 -4.51 8.87
N ALA A 195 -46.85 -4.91 10.12
CA ALA A 195 -45.82 -4.86 11.16
C ALA A 195 -44.65 -5.82 10.87
N SER A 196 -44.93 -7.06 10.43
CA SER A 196 -43.88 -8.03 10.11
C SER A 196 -43.19 -7.73 8.78
N GLN A 197 -43.91 -7.15 7.82
CA GLN A 197 -43.30 -6.59 6.60
C GLN A 197 -42.33 -5.46 6.93
N ARG A 198 -42.70 -4.55 7.85
CA ARG A 198 -41.83 -3.46 8.29
C ARG A 198 -40.58 -4.00 9.00
N GLU A 199 -40.73 -4.94 9.91
CA GLU A 199 -39.60 -5.56 10.62
C GLU A 199 -38.65 -6.29 9.65
N MET A 200 -39.20 -7.01 8.68
CA MET A 200 -38.41 -7.66 7.64
C MET A 200 -37.66 -6.65 6.77
N ALA A 201 -38.32 -5.56 6.39
CA ALA A 201 -37.69 -4.46 5.64
C ALA A 201 -36.58 -3.78 6.45
N GLU A 202 -36.77 -3.56 7.76
CA GLU A 202 -35.75 -3.03 8.66
C GLU A 202 -34.54 -3.99 8.79
N ARG A 203 -34.78 -5.30 8.89
CA ARG A 203 -33.71 -6.33 8.88
C ARG A 203 -32.91 -6.32 7.57
N LEU A 204 -33.59 -6.22 6.43
CA LEU A 204 -32.94 -6.10 5.11
C LEU A 204 -32.17 -4.78 4.98
N LEU A 205 -32.75 -3.67 5.45
CA LEU A 205 -32.09 -2.37 5.45
C LEU A 205 -30.79 -2.40 6.26
N LYS A 206 -30.80 -3.04 7.43
CA LYS A 206 -29.60 -3.22 8.26
C LYS A 206 -28.51 -3.98 7.52
N SER A 207 -28.86 -5.09 6.84
CA SER A 207 -27.91 -5.88 6.05
C SER A 207 -27.33 -5.08 4.87
N PHE A 208 -28.17 -4.39 4.10
CA PHE A 208 -27.71 -3.54 2.99
C PHE A 208 -26.91 -2.33 3.45
N SER A 209 -27.21 -1.77 4.62
CA SER A 209 -26.46 -0.67 5.22
C SER A 209 -25.04 -1.11 5.59
N MET A 210 -24.85 -2.34 6.09
CA MET A 210 -23.52 -2.89 6.36
C MET A 210 -22.70 -3.01 5.07
N ARG A 211 -23.33 -3.48 3.98
CA ARG A 211 -22.71 -3.49 2.64
C ARG A 211 -22.38 -2.08 2.14
N ASN A 212 -23.27 -1.10 2.29
CA ASN A 212 -23.00 0.26 1.82
C ASN A 212 -21.85 0.94 2.57
N ILE A 213 -21.66 0.62 3.86
CA ILE A 213 -20.48 1.09 4.61
C ILE A 213 -19.20 0.52 4.01
N THR A 214 -19.19 -0.76 3.61
CA THR A 214 -18.00 -1.36 3.00
C THR A 214 -17.68 -0.82 1.61
N HIS A 215 -18.64 -0.20 0.90
CA HIS A 215 -18.37 0.48 -0.37
C HIS A 215 -17.31 1.58 -0.25
N ALA A 216 -17.15 2.20 0.93
CA ALA A 216 -16.11 3.20 1.17
C ALA A 216 -14.70 2.65 0.89
N PHE A 217 -14.42 1.39 1.27
CA PHE A 217 -13.14 0.73 0.99
C PHE A 217 -12.94 0.43 -0.51
N GLY A 218 -14.00 0.05 -1.21
CA GLY A 218 -13.94 -0.13 -2.67
C GLY A 218 -13.74 1.18 -3.41
N ARG A 219 -14.34 2.27 -2.92
CA ARG A 219 -14.16 3.59 -3.54
C ARG A 219 -12.78 4.17 -3.28
N SER A 220 -12.23 3.97 -2.08
CA SER A 220 -10.88 4.44 -1.77
C SER A 220 -9.81 3.78 -2.64
N THR A 221 -9.99 2.51 -3.02
CA THR A 221 -9.08 1.80 -3.93
C THR A 221 -9.28 2.21 -5.39
N LEU A 222 -10.52 2.47 -5.81
CA LEU A 222 -10.81 2.92 -7.17
C LEU A 222 -10.29 4.33 -7.45
N ASP A 223 -10.53 5.27 -6.53
CA ASP A 223 -10.15 6.67 -6.66
C ASP A 223 -8.82 6.98 -5.94
N PHE A 224 -7.96 5.99 -5.71
CA PHE A 224 -6.73 6.18 -4.93
C PHE A 224 -5.77 7.17 -5.62
N ARG A 225 -5.40 8.26 -4.93
CA ARG A 225 -4.44 9.29 -5.40
C ARG A 225 -4.73 9.84 -6.81
N SER A 226 -6.01 10.00 -7.15
CA SER A 226 -6.46 10.42 -8.48
C SER A 226 -6.87 11.89 -8.57
N PHE A 227 -7.02 12.59 -7.43
CA PHE A 227 -7.65 13.91 -7.38
C PHE A 227 -6.74 14.99 -6.79
N SER A 228 -6.69 16.15 -7.45
CA SER A 228 -6.05 17.37 -6.94
C SER A 228 -7.11 18.37 -6.49
N PRO A 229 -7.26 18.64 -5.17
CA PRO A 229 -8.22 19.62 -4.68
C PRO A 229 -7.85 21.05 -5.12
N PRO A 230 -8.85 21.91 -5.40
CA PRO A 230 -8.61 23.34 -5.52
C PRO A 230 -8.28 23.93 -4.14
N LEU A 231 -7.18 24.68 -4.04
CA LEU A 231 -6.73 25.31 -2.79
C LEU A 231 -7.73 26.33 -2.21
N SER A 232 -8.69 26.80 -3.01
CA SER A 232 -9.70 27.77 -2.58
C SER A 232 -10.89 27.17 -1.85
N ARG A 233 -11.11 25.85 -1.92
CA ARG A 233 -12.30 25.20 -1.34
C ARG A 233 -11.90 24.02 -0.45
N PRO A 234 -12.53 23.87 0.73
CA PRO A 234 -12.37 22.66 1.53
C PRO A 234 -12.92 21.44 0.77
N ARG A 235 -12.36 20.27 1.06
CA ARG A 235 -12.80 19.01 0.47
C ARG A 235 -14.22 18.68 0.94
N ALA A 236 -15.15 18.55 -0.02
CA ALA A 236 -16.50 18.07 0.26
C ALA A 236 -16.49 16.54 0.38
N ILE A 237 -17.04 16.02 1.48
CA ILE A 237 -17.23 14.59 1.67
C ILE A 237 -18.56 14.19 0.98
N PRO A 238 -18.59 13.13 0.19
CA PRO A 238 -19.84 12.54 -0.33
C PRO A 238 -20.83 12.21 0.80
N PRO A 239 -22.14 12.45 0.65
CA PRO A 239 -23.10 11.98 1.65
C PRO A 239 -23.19 10.44 1.63
N LEU A 240 -23.14 9.81 2.81
CA LEU A 240 -23.40 8.39 3.01
C LEU A 240 -24.89 8.20 3.33
N ASN A 241 -25.66 7.72 2.36
CA ASN A 241 -27.10 7.54 2.54
C ASN A 241 -27.42 6.10 2.97
N LEU A 242 -27.83 5.95 4.23
CA LEU A 242 -28.28 4.67 4.83
C LEU A 242 -29.81 4.54 4.88
N GLN A 243 -30.53 5.45 4.24
CA GLN A 243 -31.99 5.42 4.18
C GLN A 243 -32.49 4.39 3.16
N GLY A 244 -33.50 3.62 3.55
CA GLY A 244 -34.21 2.68 2.68
C GLY A 244 -35.44 3.33 2.05
N ARG A 245 -35.81 2.88 0.86
CA ARG A 245 -37.11 3.16 0.23
C ARG A 245 -37.76 1.85 -0.17
N LEU A 246 -39.01 1.64 0.25
CA LEU A 246 -39.78 0.49 -0.22
C LEU A 246 -40.15 0.68 -1.69
N HIS A 247 -39.88 -0.31 -2.52
CA HIS A 247 -40.34 -0.34 -3.90
C HIS A 247 -41.62 -1.19 -3.98
N PRO A 248 -42.70 -0.72 -4.65
CA PRO A 248 -42.80 0.45 -5.54
C PRO A 248 -43.28 1.77 -4.88
N THR A 249 -43.74 1.76 -3.63
CA THR A 249 -44.41 2.91 -2.97
C THR A 249 -43.49 4.08 -2.63
N ASN A 250 -42.17 3.91 -2.72
CA ASN A 250 -41.12 4.87 -2.36
C ASN A 250 -41.21 5.43 -0.94
N THR A 251 -41.86 4.71 0.00
CA THR A 251 -41.94 5.13 1.39
C THR A 251 -40.56 5.03 2.07
N PRO A 252 -40.10 6.07 2.78
CA PRO A 252 -38.82 6.03 3.46
C PRO A 252 -38.89 5.11 4.68
N ILE A 253 -37.87 4.26 4.84
CA ILE A 253 -37.60 3.48 6.04
C ILE A 253 -36.27 3.94 6.60
N GLU A 254 -36.26 4.28 7.88
CA GLU A 254 -35.06 4.62 8.62
C GLU A 254 -34.68 3.48 9.56
N LEU A 255 -33.38 3.34 9.82
CA LEU A 255 -32.88 2.40 10.80
C LEU A 255 -33.30 2.83 12.21
N SER A 256 -33.71 1.87 13.03
CA SER A 256 -33.95 2.12 14.45
C SER A 256 -32.65 2.57 15.14
N GLN A 257 -32.73 3.61 15.99
CA GLN A 257 -31.60 4.14 16.75
C GLN A 257 -31.21 3.25 17.94
N SER A 258 -31.07 1.95 17.70
CA SER A 258 -30.57 1.01 18.69
C SER A 258 -29.10 1.30 19.02
N GLU A 259 -28.68 1.02 20.26
CA GLU A 259 -27.29 1.17 20.72
C GLU A 259 -26.28 0.42 19.83
N LEU A 260 -26.71 -0.63 19.12
CA LEU A 260 -25.85 -1.37 18.18
C LEU A 260 -25.65 -0.64 16.83
N VAL A 261 -26.56 0.25 16.45
CA VAL A 261 -26.55 0.94 15.15
C VAL A 261 -25.76 2.25 15.22
N LYS A 262 -25.70 2.91 16.39
CA LYS A 262 -24.94 4.16 16.58
C LYS A 262 -23.44 4.00 16.25
N PRO A 263 -22.71 2.96 16.73
CA PRO A 263 -21.30 2.74 16.37
C PRO A 263 -21.13 2.46 14.88
N MET A 264 -22.06 1.72 14.28
CA MET A 264 -22.04 1.41 12.85
C MET A 264 -22.12 2.68 12.00
N ILE A 265 -23.00 3.63 12.34
CA ILE A 265 -23.09 4.93 11.65
C ILE A 265 -21.81 5.76 11.90
N LYS A 266 -21.30 5.80 13.14
CA LYS A 266 -20.07 6.53 13.49
C LYS A 266 -18.87 6.06 12.66
N TRP A 267 -18.62 4.75 12.62
CA TRP A 267 -17.54 4.16 11.82
C TRP A 267 -17.81 4.24 10.32
N GLY A 268 -19.07 4.15 9.89
CA GLY A 268 -19.45 4.36 8.49
C GLY A 268 -19.09 5.75 7.97
N ALA A 269 -19.41 6.79 8.73
CA ALA A 269 -19.02 8.17 8.41
C ALA A 269 -17.50 8.35 8.38
N PHE A 270 -16.79 7.77 9.35
CA PHE A 270 -15.33 7.75 9.40
C PHE A 270 -14.72 7.14 8.13
N TYR A 271 -15.12 5.91 7.74
CA TYR A 271 -14.58 5.25 6.54
C TYR A 271 -14.89 6.01 5.24
N ASN A 272 -16.08 6.60 5.14
CA ASN A 272 -16.46 7.42 3.99
C ASN A 272 -15.59 8.69 3.87
N ALA A 273 -15.25 9.32 5.00
CA ALA A 273 -14.33 10.45 5.04
C ALA A 273 -12.89 10.05 4.69
N VAL A 274 -12.40 8.92 5.21
CA VAL A 274 -11.09 8.35 4.85
C VAL A 274 -11.01 8.12 3.34
N ALA A 275 -12.05 7.51 2.75
CA ALA A 275 -12.11 7.26 1.32
C ALA A 275 -12.09 8.55 0.50
N ALA A 276 -12.73 9.63 0.98
CA ALA A 276 -12.73 10.92 0.30
C ALA A 276 -11.36 11.63 0.37
N GLY A 277 -10.59 11.39 1.44
CA GLY A 277 -9.25 11.94 1.65
C GLY A 277 -8.14 11.17 0.93
N LEU A 278 -8.23 9.84 0.85
CA LEU A 278 -7.24 8.99 0.13
C LEU A 278 -7.23 9.24 -1.38
N CYS A 279 -8.26 9.87 -1.93
CA CYS A 279 -8.28 10.34 -3.31
C CYS A 279 -7.23 11.42 -3.58
N ILE A 280 -6.81 12.16 -2.56
CA ILE A 280 -5.85 13.24 -2.69
C ILE A 280 -4.48 12.64 -3.06
N GLY A 281 -3.76 13.33 -3.94
CA GLY A 281 -2.39 12.94 -4.30
C GLY A 281 -1.43 12.85 -3.11
N ASP A 282 -0.31 12.18 -3.34
CA ASP A 282 0.75 12.03 -2.33
C ASP A 282 1.44 13.38 -2.04
N SER A 283 2.05 13.51 -0.87
CA SER A 283 2.81 14.72 -0.46
C SER A 283 3.92 15.08 -1.46
N GLU A 284 4.57 14.09 -2.06
CA GLU A 284 5.59 14.30 -3.10
C GLU A 284 5.02 14.90 -4.39
N SER A 285 3.75 14.60 -4.70
CA SER A 285 3.10 15.04 -5.93
C SER A 285 2.34 16.35 -5.78
N LEU A 286 1.79 16.60 -4.58
CA LEU A 286 0.92 17.74 -4.27
C LEU A 286 1.33 18.31 -2.92
N HIS A 287 1.85 19.52 -2.88
CA HIS A 287 2.08 20.21 -1.61
C HIS A 287 0.80 20.94 -1.18
N LEU A 288 0.29 20.56 -0.01
CA LEU A 288 -0.85 21.19 0.64
C LEU A 288 -0.39 22.03 1.83
N ASP A 289 -0.86 23.28 1.88
CA ASP A 289 -0.55 24.21 2.97
C ASP A 289 -1.23 23.76 4.28
N SER A 290 -0.55 24.02 5.41
CA SER A 290 -1.09 23.71 6.74
C SER A 290 -2.43 24.41 7.00
N GLU A 291 -2.65 25.59 6.44
CA GLU A 291 -3.91 26.34 6.57
C GLU A 291 -5.06 25.65 5.84
N TRP A 292 -4.80 25.09 4.66
CA TRP A 292 -5.81 24.36 3.89
C TRP A 292 -6.22 23.08 4.63
N LEU A 293 -5.24 22.36 5.20
CA LEU A 293 -5.49 21.17 6.02
C LEU A 293 -6.35 21.52 7.24
N ALA A 294 -5.98 22.57 7.99
CA ALA A 294 -6.76 23.03 9.14
C ALA A 294 -8.19 23.47 8.74
N MET A 295 -8.34 24.21 7.63
CA MET A 295 -9.64 24.61 7.11
C MET A 295 -10.52 23.42 6.76
N SER A 296 -9.95 22.38 6.14
CA SER A 296 -10.71 21.20 5.76
C SER A 296 -11.23 20.41 6.97
N ILE A 297 -10.49 20.41 8.08
CA ILE A 297 -10.85 19.74 9.33
C ILE A 297 -11.92 20.54 10.08
N ASN A 298 -11.74 21.85 10.22
CA ASN A 298 -12.64 22.71 10.99
C ASN A 298 -14.06 22.81 10.41
N ASN A 299 -14.24 22.54 9.12
CA ASN A 299 -15.55 22.54 8.47
C ASN A 299 -16.37 21.27 8.72
N LEU A 300 -15.75 20.22 9.29
CA LEU A 300 -16.35 18.89 9.43
C LEU A 300 -16.65 18.56 10.89
N GLN A 301 -17.58 17.64 11.12
CA GLN A 301 -17.98 17.21 12.46
C GLN A 301 -17.33 15.87 12.84
N GLY A 302 -16.82 15.79 14.08
CA GLY A 302 -16.34 14.60 14.80
C GLY A 302 -15.73 13.48 13.94
N PRO A 303 -16.50 12.42 13.61
CA PRO A 303 -15.97 11.23 12.93
C PRO A 303 -15.54 11.48 11.48
N GLU A 304 -16.16 12.44 10.78
CA GLU A 304 -15.77 12.79 9.40
C GLU A 304 -14.44 13.57 9.39
N ALA A 305 -14.29 14.51 10.32
CA ALA A 305 -13.04 15.24 10.51
C ALA A 305 -11.89 14.28 10.86
N ALA A 306 -12.13 13.33 11.76
CA ALA A 306 -11.17 12.31 12.12
C ALA A 306 -10.78 11.42 10.93
N GLY A 307 -11.75 10.98 10.12
CA GLY A 307 -11.47 10.16 8.94
C GLY A 307 -10.62 10.90 7.89
N LEU A 308 -10.90 12.19 7.67
CA LEU A 308 -10.09 13.01 6.77
C LEU A 308 -8.66 13.19 7.30
N MET A 309 -8.50 13.42 8.61
CA MET A 309 -7.19 13.53 9.26
C MET A 309 -6.37 12.25 9.13
N TYR A 310 -7.00 11.08 9.32
CA TYR A 310 -6.33 9.80 9.11
C TYR A 310 -5.85 9.64 7.65
N ALA A 311 -6.67 10.02 6.67
CA ALA A 311 -6.29 9.98 5.27
C ALA A 311 -5.14 10.94 4.92
N PHE A 312 -5.08 12.13 5.53
CA PHE A 312 -3.93 13.02 5.40
C PHE A 312 -2.64 12.39 5.95
N GLY A 313 -2.73 11.65 7.05
CA GLY A 313 -1.62 10.85 7.58
C GLY A 313 -1.14 9.77 6.61
N LEU A 314 -2.06 9.00 6.02
CA LEU A 314 -1.72 7.96 5.05
C LEU A 314 -1.12 8.50 3.74
N ASN A 315 -1.51 9.70 3.33
CA ASN A 315 -0.94 10.41 2.18
C ASN A 315 0.31 11.25 2.52
N GLY A 316 0.78 11.22 3.77
CA GLY A 316 1.97 11.93 4.19
C GLY A 316 1.82 13.45 4.35
N HIS A 317 0.62 14.01 4.22
CA HIS A 317 0.39 15.46 4.39
C HIS A 317 0.43 15.91 5.84
N ILE A 318 0.34 14.99 6.81
CA ILE A 318 0.39 15.33 8.24
C ILE A 318 1.75 15.91 8.68
N THR A 319 2.82 15.71 7.89
CA THR A 319 4.13 16.33 8.19
C THR A 319 4.17 17.83 7.91
N SER A 320 3.31 18.35 7.04
CA SER A 320 3.22 19.79 6.78
C SER A 320 2.37 20.52 7.82
N MET A 321 1.61 19.80 8.65
CA MET A 321 0.80 20.39 9.71
C MET A 321 1.63 20.79 10.93
N ASN A 322 1.28 21.93 11.52
CA ASN A 322 1.89 22.41 12.74
C ASN A 322 1.58 21.49 13.93
N LEU A 323 2.60 21.13 14.72
CA LEU A 323 2.45 20.28 15.91
C LEU A 323 1.45 20.84 16.93
N PHE A 324 1.33 22.17 17.03
CA PHE A 324 0.33 22.83 17.88
C PHE A 324 -1.10 22.43 17.51
N THR A 325 -1.42 22.42 16.21
CA THR A 325 -2.77 22.03 15.73
C THR A 325 -3.06 20.56 16.04
N ILE A 326 -2.04 19.69 15.96
CA ILE A 326 -2.16 18.28 16.33
C ILE A 326 -2.45 18.14 17.83
N HIS A 327 -1.74 18.90 18.67
CA HIS A 327 -1.97 18.91 20.12
C HIS A 327 -3.36 19.44 20.50
N GLU A 328 -3.82 20.52 19.85
CA GLU A 328 -5.17 21.06 20.04
C GLU A 328 -6.23 20.01 19.68
N LEU A 329 -6.07 19.32 18.55
CA LEU A 329 -6.99 18.26 18.13
C LEU A 329 -7.00 17.05 19.08
N LEU A 330 -5.84 16.67 19.64
CA LEU A 330 -5.76 15.61 20.67
C LEU A 330 -6.40 16.03 22.00
N SER A 331 -6.31 17.30 22.35
CA SER A 331 -6.91 17.84 23.59
C SER A 331 -8.44 17.93 23.54
N SER A 332 -9.04 17.84 22.34
CA SER A 332 -10.49 17.87 22.16
C SER A 332 -11.21 16.65 22.73
N GLY A 333 -10.48 15.54 22.96
CA GLY A 333 -10.98 14.37 23.69
C GLY A 333 -11.90 13.42 22.91
N ASP A 334 -12.14 13.63 21.60
CA ASP A 334 -12.86 12.64 20.80
C ASP A 334 -11.96 11.41 20.54
N PRO A 335 -12.34 10.20 21.00
CA PRO A 335 -11.51 9.00 20.85
C PRO A 335 -11.19 8.69 19.38
N VAL A 336 -12.12 8.95 18.44
CA VAL A 336 -11.91 8.62 17.01
C VAL A 336 -10.91 9.58 16.37
N MET A 337 -10.91 10.85 16.78
CA MET A 337 -9.89 11.82 16.35
C MET A 337 -8.51 11.43 16.85
N SER A 338 -8.39 11.05 18.12
CA SER A 338 -7.12 10.59 18.69
C SER A 338 -6.57 9.35 17.98
N ILE A 339 -7.43 8.37 17.68
CA ILE A 339 -7.05 7.18 16.90
C ILE A 339 -6.53 7.57 15.52
N ALA A 340 -7.24 8.46 14.81
CA ALA A 340 -6.88 8.94 13.49
C ALA A 340 -5.52 9.64 13.45
N ILE A 341 -5.26 10.52 14.42
CA ILE A 341 -4.02 11.28 14.52
C ILE A 341 -2.85 10.34 14.84
N LEU A 342 -2.99 9.45 15.83
CA LEU A 342 -1.91 8.55 16.23
C LEU A 342 -1.50 7.62 15.09
N LEU A 343 -2.48 6.96 14.44
CA LEU A 343 -2.20 6.09 13.29
C LEU A 343 -1.68 6.88 12.09
N GLY A 344 -2.24 8.06 11.81
CA GLY A 344 -1.81 8.93 10.72
C GLY A 344 -0.37 9.42 10.87
N CYS A 345 0.01 9.86 12.08
CA CYS A 345 1.38 10.24 12.42
C CYS A 345 2.36 9.07 12.30
N GLY A 346 1.97 7.88 12.81
CA GLY A 346 2.79 6.67 12.70
C GLY A 346 3.00 6.21 11.26
N ALA A 347 1.96 6.28 10.42
CA ALA A 347 2.04 5.91 9.02
C ALA A 347 2.89 6.89 8.19
N SER A 348 2.73 8.20 8.40
CA SER A 348 3.48 9.23 7.67
C SER A 348 4.98 9.20 7.97
N ARG A 349 5.35 8.87 9.22
CA ARG A 349 6.74 8.80 9.69
C ARG A 349 7.18 7.35 9.90
N ARG A 350 6.82 6.46 8.97
CA ARG A 350 7.18 5.04 9.03
C ARG A 350 8.71 4.86 9.04
N ALA A 351 9.21 4.04 9.96
CA ALA A 351 10.63 3.68 10.11
C ALA A 351 11.59 4.87 10.36
N THR A 352 11.11 6.03 10.82
CA THR A 352 11.99 7.18 11.12
C THR A 352 12.48 7.21 12.56
N ALA A 353 11.84 6.48 13.48
CA ALA A 353 12.15 6.49 14.92
C ALA A 353 12.17 7.92 15.54
N ASP A 354 11.28 8.79 15.08
CA ASP A 354 11.20 10.18 15.56
C ASP A 354 10.84 10.26 17.06
N VAL A 355 11.72 10.90 17.84
CA VAL A 355 11.60 11.05 19.29
C VAL A 355 10.37 11.88 19.68
N GLN A 356 9.97 12.87 18.89
CA GLN A 356 8.81 13.71 19.23
C GLN A 356 7.51 12.92 19.15
N MET A 357 7.34 12.16 18.06
CA MET A 357 6.18 11.30 17.88
C MET A 357 6.18 10.13 18.88
N TYR A 358 7.35 9.57 19.17
CA TYR A 358 7.49 8.55 20.22
C TYR A 358 6.98 9.06 21.58
N LYS A 359 7.40 10.26 22.01
CA LYS A 359 6.91 10.86 23.27
C LYS A 359 5.40 11.06 23.27
N MET A 360 4.81 11.48 22.15
CA MET A 360 3.36 11.61 22.00
C MET A 360 2.65 10.26 22.08
N MET A 361 3.19 9.20 21.47
CA MET A 361 2.57 7.87 21.53
C MET A 361 2.67 7.25 22.93
N VAL A 362 3.80 7.43 23.62
CA VAL A 362 4.04 6.91 24.98
C VAL A 362 3.07 7.50 25.99
N THR A 363 2.65 8.77 25.86
CA THR A 363 1.63 9.34 26.77
C THR A 363 0.27 8.65 26.66
N HIS A 364 0.01 7.94 25.56
CA HIS A 364 -1.19 7.14 25.38
C HIS A 364 -1.03 5.66 25.80
N LEU A 365 0.17 5.25 26.24
CA LEU A 365 0.49 3.87 26.65
C LEU A 365 0.90 3.83 28.13
N PRO A 366 -0.01 3.46 29.05
CA PRO A 366 0.25 3.50 30.49
C PRO A 366 1.48 2.70 30.95
N PHE A 367 1.82 1.59 30.28
CA PHE A 367 2.95 0.73 30.66
C PHE A 367 4.32 1.30 30.27
N MET A 368 4.37 2.23 29.33
CA MET A 368 5.61 2.92 28.93
C MET A 368 5.78 4.24 29.67
N MET A 369 4.70 4.75 30.27
CA MET A 369 4.76 5.95 31.09
C MET A 369 5.49 5.62 32.40
N GLY A 370 6.40 6.51 32.81
CA GLY A 370 7.01 6.42 34.13
C GLY A 370 5.95 6.52 35.25
N PRO A 371 6.30 6.18 36.50
CA PRO A 371 5.35 6.23 37.60
C PRO A 371 4.83 7.67 37.80
N THR A 372 3.59 7.92 37.39
CA THR A 372 2.88 9.18 37.60
C THR A 372 1.78 8.99 38.63
N LEU A 373 1.61 9.95 39.54
CA LEU A 373 0.57 9.93 40.59
C LEU A 373 -0.87 10.09 40.05
N LEU A 374 -1.04 10.33 38.75
CA LEU A 374 -2.33 10.45 38.09
C LEU A 374 -2.69 9.12 37.41
N GLU A 375 -3.79 8.51 37.85
CA GLU A 375 -4.43 7.41 37.13
C GLU A 375 -5.13 7.98 35.88
N LEU A 376 -4.45 7.93 34.74
CA LEU A 376 -5.05 8.31 33.46
C LEU A 376 -5.85 7.13 32.90
N HIS A 377 -7.17 7.23 32.93
CA HIS A 377 -8.06 6.27 32.26
C HIS A 377 -8.11 6.58 30.75
N ILE A 378 -7.25 5.91 30.00
CA ILE A 378 -7.19 6.01 28.53
C ILE A 378 -7.99 4.86 27.93
N ASP A 379 -8.88 5.16 26.99
CA ASP A 379 -9.68 4.17 26.28
C ASP A 379 -8.79 3.12 25.56
N THR A 380 -9.17 1.85 25.67
CA THR A 380 -8.41 0.72 25.11
C THR A 380 -8.25 0.87 23.59
N MET A 381 -9.25 1.42 22.90
CA MET A 381 -9.18 1.66 21.45
C MET A 381 -8.14 2.71 21.06
N ILE A 382 -7.87 3.70 21.92
CA ILE A 382 -6.78 4.67 21.69
C ILE A 382 -5.43 3.98 21.93
N GLN A 383 -5.35 3.13 22.96
CA GLN A 383 -4.13 2.37 23.24
C GLN A 383 -3.78 1.38 22.11
N THR A 384 -4.78 0.70 21.51
CA THR A 384 -4.54 -0.19 20.36
C THR A 384 -3.99 0.58 19.15
N ALA A 385 -4.55 1.76 18.87
CA ALA A 385 -4.07 2.64 17.82
C ALA A 385 -2.64 3.14 18.08
N ALA A 386 -2.34 3.53 19.33
CA ALA A 386 -1.01 3.95 19.74
C ALA A 386 0.03 2.83 19.59
N LEU A 387 -0.32 1.57 19.91
CA LEU A 387 0.56 0.41 19.73
C LEU A 387 0.91 0.17 18.26
N VAL A 388 -0.09 0.17 17.38
CA VAL A 388 0.15 -0.01 15.94
C VAL A 388 0.99 1.14 15.38
N ALA A 389 0.69 2.38 15.79
CA ALA A 389 1.44 3.56 15.40
C ALA A 389 2.91 3.50 15.86
N LEU A 390 3.17 3.03 17.09
CA LEU A 390 4.50 2.79 17.62
C LEU A 390 5.25 1.74 16.79
N GLY A 391 4.56 0.65 16.42
CA GLY A 391 5.08 -0.40 15.54
C GLY A 391 5.49 0.13 14.16
N LEU A 392 4.70 1.03 13.57
CA LEU A 392 5.00 1.68 12.29
C LEU A 392 6.18 2.65 12.38
N LEU A 393 6.24 3.45 13.46
CA LEU A 393 7.30 4.43 13.70
C LEU A 393 8.68 3.75 13.83
N PHE A 394 8.72 2.63 14.55
CA PHE A 394 9.92 1.83 14.79
C PHE A 394 10.05 0.61 13.88
N ALA A 395 9.35 0.60 12.74
CA ALA A 395 9.42 -0.52 11.80
C ALA A 395 10.88 -0.78 11.40
N GLN A 396 11.32 -2.04 11.48
CA GLN A 396 12.70 -2.49 11.22
C GLN A 396 13.79 -1.87 12.11
N SER A 397 13.50 -1.23 13.25
CA SER A 397 14.54 -0.65 14.11
C SER A 397 15.21 -1.66 15.05
N SER A 398 14.58 -2.79 15.34
CA SER A 398 15.07 -3.84 16.25
C SER A 398 15.38 -3.36 17.68
N HIS A 399 14.68 -2.36 18.21
CA HIS A 399 14.90 -1.90 19.59
C HIS A 399 14.43 -2.91 20.64
N MET A 400 15.38 -3.57 21.32
CA MET A 400 15.12 -4.61 22.31
C MET A 400 14.32 -4.15 23.53
N GLY A 401 14.55 -2.93 24.01
CA GLY A 401 13.82 -2.40 25.18
C GLY A 401 12.32 -2.31 24.93
N ILE A 402 11.92 -1.76 23.78
CA ILE A 402 10.51 -1.63 23.37
C ILE A 402 9.90 -3.03 23.13
N LEU A 403 10.63 -3.91 22.44
CA LEU A 403 10.17 -5.27 22.18
C LEU A 403 9.92 -6.07 23.46
N SER A 404 10.83 -5.99 24.44
CA SER A 404 10.65 -6.70 25.71
C SER A 404 9.42 -6.22 26.49
N GLN A 405 9.18 -4.91 26.49
CA GLN A 405 7.99 -4.31 27.10
C GLN A 405 6.70 -4.75 26.38
N LEU A 406 6.69 -4.76 25.05
CA LEU A 406 5.52 -5.20 24.28
C LEU A 406 5.21 -6.69 24.47
N VAL A 407 6.23 -7.56 24.59
CA VAL A 407 6.01 -8.99 24.86
C VAL A 407 5.41 -9.20 26.25
N ASN A 408 5.83 -8.39 27.23
CA ASN A 408 5.22 -8.40 28.56
C ASN A 408 3.74 -7.99 28.51
N GLU A 409 3.38 -7.02 27.67
CA GLU A 409 1.99 -6.58 27.49
C GLU A 409 1.10 -7.66 26.86
N ILE A 410 1.61 -8.47 25.92
CA ILE A 410 0.84 -9.62 25.38
C ILE A 410 0.49 -10.61 26.49
N GLY A 411 1.42 -10.87 27.41
CA GLY A 411 1.23 -11.80 28.53
C GLY A 411 0.57 -11.20 29.78
N ARG A 412 0.12 -9.94 29.72
CA ARG A 412 -0.38 -9.19 30.88
C ARG A 412 -1.66 -9.83 31.46
N PRO A 413 -1.73 -10.09 32.78
CA PRO A 413 -2.95 -10.56 33.43
C PRO A 413 -4.05 -9.50 33.42
N ALA A 414 -5.31 -9.94 33.50
CA ALA A 414 -6.43 -9.02 33.73
C ALA A 414 -6.22 -8.27 35.05
N CYS A 415 -6.33 -6.93 35.01
CA CYS A 415 -6.22 -6.12 36.21
C CYS A 415 -7.38 -6.45 37.17
N PRO A 416 -7.14 -6.59 38.49
CA PRO A 416 -8.17 -7.04 39.42
C PRO A 416 -9.29 -6.02 39.68
N ASP A 417 -9.00 -4.72 39.55
CA ASP A 417 -9.89 -3.63 39.99
C ASP A 417 -10.74 -3.02 38.86
N SER A 418 -10.48 -3.35 37.59
CA SER A 418 -11.19 -2.79 36.42
C SER A 418 -12.00 -3.86 35.69
N GLU A 419 -13.20 -3.52 35.21
CA GLU A 419 -13.90 -4.36 34.23
C GLU A 419 -12.97 -4.67 33.04
N PRO A 420 -12.83 -5.94 32.63
CA PRO A 420 -11.98 -6.28 31.50
C PRO A 420 -12.56 -5.62 30.25
N PRO A 421 -11.77 -4.80 29.53
CA PRO A 421 -12.27 -4.19 28.30
C PRO A 421 -12.66 -5.28 27.32
N THR A 422 -13.81 -5.12 26.66
CA THR A 422 -14.29 -6.03 25.61
C THR A 422 -13.26 -6.25 24.50
N ASP A 423 -12.38 -5.26 24.29
CA ASP A 423 -11.42 -5.19 23.19
C ASP A 423 -10.02 -5.73 23.53
N ARG A 424 -9.89 -6.52 24.60
CA ARG A 424 -8.59 -7.11 25.01
C ARG A 424 -7.93 -7.94 23.91
N TYR A 425 -8.73 -8.63 23.07
CA TYR A 425 -8.22 -9.37 21.92
C TYR A 425 -7.60 -8.44 20.86
N SER A 426 -8.26 -7.32 20.57
CA SER A 426 -7.80 -6.32 19.61
C SER A 426 -6.49 -5.66 20.08
N TYR A 427 -6.39 -5.38 21.38
CA TYR A 427 -5.16 -4.84 21.98
C TYR A 427 -3.99 -5.83 21.90
N ALA A 428 -4.20 -7.09 22.30
CA ALA A 428 -3.16 -8.11 22.23
C ALA A 428 -2.69 -8.31 20.77
N LEU A 429 -3.62 -8.35 19.81
CA LEU A 429 -3.28 -8.48 18.40
C LEU A 429 -2.49 -7.27 17.87
N ALA A 430 -2.87 -6.06 18.26
CA ALA A 430 -2.14 -4.83 17.93
C ALA A 430 -0.70 -4.87 18.49
N ALA A 431 -0.50 -5.35 19.72
CA ALA A 431 0.83 -5.54 20.30
C ALA A 431 1.67 -6.56 19.51
N GLY A 432 1.06 -7.67 19.09
CA GLY A 432 1.71 -8.67 18.23
C GLY A 432 2.14 -8.10 16.88
N PHE A 433 1.27 -7.33 16.22
CA PHE A 433 1.63 -6.61 14.99
C PHE A 433 2.74 -5.59 15.23
N ALA A 434 2.70 -4.83 16.32
CA ALA A 434 3.74 -3.86 16.65
C ALA A 434 5.11 -4.52 16.84
N ILE A 435 5.17 -5.64 17.58
CA ILE A 435 6.39 -6.46 17.72
C ILE A 435 6.88 -6.94 16.35
N GLY A 436 5.97 -7.49 15.53
CA GLY A 436 6.29 -7.99 14.20
C GLY A 436 6.83 -6.90 13.26
N LEU A 437 6.29 -5.68 13.33
CA LEU A 437 6.76 -4.54 12.53
C LEU A 437 8.12 -4.03 13.00
N ILE A 438 8.36 -3.95 14.31
CA ILE A 438 9.65 -3.49 14.87
C ILE A 438 10.77 -4.49 14.54
N ALA A 439 10.48 -5.78 14.65
CA ALA A 439 11.42 -6.87 14.40
C ALA A 439 11.40 -7.40 12.94
N LEU A 440 10.74 -6.69 12.03
CA LEU A 440 10.41 -7.17 10.68
C LEU A 440 11.64 -7.71 9.92
N GLY A 441 11.66 -9.02 9.67
CA GLY A 441 12.72 -9.72 8.92
C GLY A 441 14.10 -9.74 9.59
N ARG A 442 14.20 -9.36 10.88
CA ARG A 442 15.46 -9.27 11.64
C ARG A 442 15.56 -10.27 12.79
N GLY A 443 14.76 -11.35 12.77
CA GLY A 443 14.77 -12.36 13.83
C GLY A 443 16.14 -12.95 14.15
N GLU A 444 17.00 -13.15 13.13
CA GLU A 444 18.36 -13.69 13.31
C GLU A 444 19.32 -12.67 13.92
N ASP A 445 19.23 -11.41 13.50
CA ASP A 445 20.01 -10.31 14.08
C ASP A 445 19.71 -10.18 15.58
N LEU A 446 18.44 -10.32 15.96
CA LEU A 446 18.02 -10.26 17.35
C LEU A 446 18.61 -11.39 18.20
N LEU A 447 18.70 -12.61 17.65
CA LEU A 447 19.39 -13.73 18.31
C LEU A 447 20.90 -13.48 18.46
N SER A 448 21.53 -12.83 17.48
CA SER A 448 22.96 -12.56 17.48
C SER A 448 23.38 -11.36 18.35
N SER A 449 22.48 -10.38 18.49
CA SER A 449 22.72 -9.12 19.21
C SER A 449 22.62 -9.24 20.73
N VAL A 450 22.36 -10.45 21.23
CA VAL A 450 22.25 -10.75 22.65
C VAL A 450 23.62 -10.60 23.32
N PRO A 451 23.80 -9.64 24.26
CA PRO A 451 25.00 -9.56 25.06
C PRO A 451 25.19 -10.86 25.85
N PHE A 452 26.44 -11.31 26.00
CA PHE A 452 26.88 -12.60 26.58
C PHE A 452 26.33 -12.97 27.99
N VAL A 453 25.48 -12.15 28.60
CA VAL A 453 24.89 -12.39 29.92
C VAL A 453 23.40 -12.04 29.87
N GLU A 454 22.53 -13.01 29.60
CA GLU A 454 21.09 -12.81 29.77
C GLU A 454 20.56 -13.50 31.03
N GLN A 455 19.83 -12.70 31.83
CA GLN A 455 18.94 -13.17 32.90
C GLN A 455 17.56 -13.59 32.35
N TYR A 456 17.32 -13.45 31.03
CA TYR A 456 16.01 -13.63 30.39
C TYR A 456 16.11 -14.50 29.11
N PRO A 457 15.08 -15.31 28.78
CA PRO A 457 15.04 -16.05 27.53
C PRO A 457 14.80 -15.15 26.31
N ALA A 458 15.32 -15.57 25.15
CA ALA A 458 15.17 -14.88 23.87
C ALA A 458 13.69 -14.56 23.53
N ILE A 459 13.46 -13.44 22.84
CA ILE A 459 12.10 -13.02 22.45
C ILE A 459 11.37 -14.10 21.63
N ALA A 460 12.08 -14.81 20.76
CA ALA A 460 11.53 -15.88 19.96
C ALA A 460 10.98 -17.04 20.80
N SER A 461 11.70 -17.47 21.85
CA SER A 461 11.22 -18.54 22.73
C SER A 461 10.06 -18.07 23.60
N ARG A 462 10.07 -16.82 24.06
CA ARG A 462 8.94 -16.20 24.78
C ARG A 462 7.66 -16.20 23.92
N LEU A 463 7.76 -15.86 22.64
CA LEU A 463 6.64 -15.89 21.69
C LEU A 463 6.10 -17.31 21.46
N ILE A 464 6.99 -18.32 21.39
CA ILE A 464 6.55 -19.73 21.25
C ILE A 464 5.76 -20.16 22.49
N VAL A 465 6.23 -19.85 23.70
CA VAL A 465 5.52 -20.22 24.93
C VAL A 465 4.17 -19.47 25.05
N LEU A 466 4.09 -18.22 24.58
CA LEU A 466 2.81 -17.50 24.44
C LEU A 466 1.88 -18.16 23.40
N MET A 467 2.44 -18.80 22.36
CA MET A 467 1.66 -19.46 21.31
C MET A 467 1.14 -20.84 21.71
N GLU A 468 1.92 -21.61 22.49
CA GLU A 468 1.58 -22.98 22.91
C GLU A 468 0.85 -23.03 24.26
N GLY A 469 0.98 -22.00 25.10
CA GLY A 469 0.26 -21.90 26.38
C GLY A 469 1.01 -22.47 27.58
N GLY A 470 2.27 -22.05 27.79
CA GLY A 470 3.09 -22.48 28.93
C GLY A 470 3.02 -21.57 30.17
N LEU A 471 3.94 -21.80 31.12
CA LEU A 471 4.06 -21.02 32.35
C LEU A 471 4.41 -19.55 32.07
N ARG A 472 3.69 -18.63 32.70
CA ARG A 472 3.91 -17.18 32.56
C ARG A 472 5.32 -16.72 32.95
N SER A 473 5.93 -17.38 33.92
CA SER A 473 7.30 -17.10 34.38
C SER A 473 8.36 -17.26 33.31
N LEU A 474 8.06 -17.97 32.21
CA LEU A 474 8.96 -18.14 31.07
C LEU A 474 8.80 -17.02 30.02
N CYS A 475 7.74 -16.21 30.11
CA CYS A 475 7.36 -15.25 29.06
C CYS A 475 7.36 -13.80 29.52
N VAL A 476 6.93 -13.53 30.76
CA VAL A 476 6.68 -12.16 31.25
C VAL A 476 7.69 -11.84 32.33
N PHE A 477 8.54 -10.86 32.06
CA PHE A 477 9.58 -10.40 32.97
C PHE A 477 9.44 -8.90 33.18
N PRO A 478 8.92 -8.44 34.33
CA PRO A 478 8.76 -7.02 34.58
C PRO A 478 10.12 -6.32 34.57
N SER A 479 10.24 -5.24 33.79
CA SER A 479 11.42 -4.39 33.75
C SER A 479 11.40 -3.44 34.97
N THR A 480 12.01 -3.87 36.08
CA THR A 480 12.42 -3.11 37.29
C THR A 480 11.53 -1.95 37.80
N SER A 481 10.79 -2.19 38.90
CA SER A 481 10.88 -1.46 40.20
C SER A 481 9.60 -1.61 41.02
N SER A 482 9.40 -2.78 41.61
CA SER A 482 8.50 -2.97 42.76
C SER A 482 9.20 -3.84 43.80
N GLU A 483 10.42 -3.45 44.19
CA GLU A 483 11.04 -3.93 45.42
C GLU A 483 11.00 -2.81 46.45
N GLY A 484 10.01 -2.91 47.36
CA GLY A 484 10.07 -2.34 48.69
C GLY A 484 10.30 -3.49 49.67
N THR A 485 11.57 -3.69 50.04
CA THR A 485 12.13 -4.35 51.23
C THR A 485 11.17 -4.95 52.28
N LEU A 486 11.27 -6.27 52.52
CA LEU A 486 11.80 -6.91 53.75
C LEU A 486 11.39 -8.39 53.85
N GLY A 487 12.38 -9.27 54.04
CA GLY A 487 12.22 -10.51 54.79
C GLY A 487 12.05 -11.79 53.96
N HIS A 488 12.99 -12.71 54.16
CA HIS A 488 12.85 -14.12 53.84
C HIS A 488 11.52 -14.70 54.33
N THR A 489 10.57 -14.91 53.43
CA THR A 489 9.59 -16.00 53.49
C THR A 489 9.23 -16.36 52.06
N THR A 490 9.00 -17.64 51.83
CA THR A 490 8.47 -18.23 50.60
C THR A 490 7.32 -17.39 50.04
N ALA A 491 7.62 -16.52 49.09
CA ALA A 491 6.63 -15.68 48.43
C ALA A 491 5.88 -16.53 47.40
N SER A 492 4.85 -17.25 47.87
CA SER A 492 3.69 -17.52 47.04
C SER A 492 3.17 -16.16 46.57
N SER A 493 3.51 -15.78 45.34
CA SER A 493 2.89 -14.65 44.64
C SER A 493 1.40 -14.94 44.57
N THR A 494 0.64 -14.42 45.52
CA THR A 494 -0.82 -14.50 45.53
C THR A 494 -1.30 -13.79 44.28
N PHE A 495 -1.64 -14.58 43.26
CA PHE A 495 -2.29 -14.11 42.04
C PHE A 495 -3.52 -13.30 42.45
N SER A 496 -3.49 -11.98 42.26
CA SER A 496 -4.66 -11.13 42.41
C SER A 496 -5.60 -11.47 41.25
N GLN A 497 -6.52 -12.40 41.48
CA GLN A 497 -7.49 -12.84 40.49
C GLN A 497 -8.46 -11.68 40.23
N SER A 498 -8.66 -11.34 38.95
CA SER A 498 -9.70 -10.38 38.61
C SER A 498 -11.08 -10.95 38.90
N ASN A 499 -12.01 -10.11 39.34
CA ASN A 499 -13.38 -10.53 39.66
C ASN A 499 -14.15 -11.03 38.43
N HIS A 500 -13.70 -10.66 37.22
CA HIS A 500 -14.38 -10.96 35.96
C HIS A 500 -13.71 -12.07 35.12
N VAL A 501 -12.38 -12.21 35.18
CA VAL A 501 -11.62 -13.20 34.41
C VAL A 501 -10.71 -14.00 35.34
N ARG A 502 -10.99 -15.29 35.44
CA ARG A 502 -10.15 -16.22 36.18
C ARG A 502 -9.11 -16.83 35.25
N GLU A 503 -7.91 -16.27 35.28
CA GLU A 503 -6.75 -16.83 34.58
C GLU A 503 -5.98 -17.77 35.51
N SER A 504 -5.44 -18.86 34.96
CA SER A 504 -4.54 -19.77 35.68
C SER A 504 -3.09 -19.27 35.63
N GLU A 505 -2.18 -20.01 36.25
CA GLU A 505 -0.73 -19.72 36.23
C GLU A 505 -0.14 -19.81 34.81
N ASN A 506 -0.80 -20.55 33.92
CA ASN A 506 -0.45 -20.64 32.51
C ASN A 506 -0.97 -19.43 31.74
N VAL A 507 -0.27 -19.11 30.66
CA VAL A 507 -0.74 -18.13 29.69
C VAL A 507 -2.00 -18.67 29.04
N ASN A 508 -2.99 -17.81 28.80
CA ASN A 508 -4.18 -18.19 28.02
C ASN A 508 -3.83 -18.17 26.51
N PRO A 509 -3.68 -19.35 25.85
CA PRO A 509 -3.33 -19.40 24.43
C PRO A 509 -4.46 -18.82 23.55
N HIS A 510 -5.72 -18.85 23.99
CA HIS A 510 -6.83 -18.32 23.21
C HIS A 510 -6.76 -16.81 22.97
N LEU A 511 -6.06 -16.07 23.84
CA LEU A 511 -5.81 -14.63 23.72
C LEU A 511 -4.46 -14.35 23.06
N THR A 512 -3.42 -15.06 23.46
CA THR A 512 -2.03 -14.72 23.17
C THR A 512 -1.46 -15.40 21.91
N ALA A 513 -2.04 -16.52 21.48
CA ALA A 513 -1.46 -17.30 20.40
C ALA A 513 -1.59 -16.66 19.01
N SER A 514 -2.69 -15.95 18.72
CA SER A 514 -2.83 -15.23 17.44
C SER A 514 -1.85 -14.05 17.32
N PRO A 515 -1.73 -13.17 18.34
CA PRO A 515 -0.68 -12.14 18.37
C PRO A 515 0.73 -12.72 18.25
N ALA A 516 1.02 -13.79 18.99
CA ALA A 516 2.34 -14.40 19.00
C ALA A 516 2.70 -15.01 17.63
N ALA A 517 1.77 -15.71 16.98
CA ALA A 517 1.98 -16.27 15.65
C ALA A 517 2.27 -15.19 14.60
N VAL A 518 1.50 -14.08 14.61
CA VAL A 518 1.72 -12.94 13.71
C VAL A 518 3.06 -12.25 13.98
N ALA A 519 3.37 -11.98 15.25
CA ALA A 519 4.64 -11.38 15.66
C ALA A 519 5.82 -12.24 15.19
N PHE A 520 5.76 -13.55 15.45
CA PHE A 520 6.81 -14.51 15.10
C PHE A 520 6.96 -14.66 13.58
N GLY A 521 5.85 -14.73 12.84
CA GLY A 521 5.86 -14.79 11.38
C GLY A 521 6.46 -13.55 10.72
N LEU A 522 6.14 -12.35 11.22
CA LEU A 522 6.70 -11.10 10.71
C LEU A 522 8.18 -10.92 11.10
N MET A 523 8.56 -11.38 12.30
CA MET A 523 9.94 -11.33 12.77
C MET A 523 10.90 -12.16 11.89
N TYR A 524 10.44 -13.32 11.40
CA TYR A 524 11.18 -14.19 10.46
C TYR A 524 10.71 -14.06 9.00
N LEU A 525 10.08 -12.94 8.65
CA LEU A 525 9.57 -12.71 7.30
C LEU A 525 10.71 -12.81 6.28
N ARG A 526 10.57 -13.71 5.29
CA ARG A 526 11.54 -13.94 4.22
C ARG A 526 12.96 -14.33 4.69
N THR A 527 13.11 -14.88 5.88
CA THR A 527 14.43 -15.36 6.36
C THR A 527 14.73 -16.81 5.94
N GLU A 528 13.75 -17.55 5.42
CA GLU A 528 13.87 -18.97 5.05
C GLU A 528 14.31 -19.89 6.20
N ASN A 529 14.13 -19.44 7.44
CA ASN A 529 14.57 -20.17 8.61
C ASN A 529 13.65 -21.36 8.89
N LYS A 530 14.18 -22.58 8.71
CA LYS A 530 13.45 -23.84 8.88
C LYS A 530 12.99 -24.07 10.33
N TRP A 531 13.77 -23.64 11.32
CA TRP A 531 13.39 -23.79 12.72
C TRP A 531 12.13 -22.98 13.03
N ALA A 532 12.10 -21.70 12.59
CA ALA A 532 10.93 -20.86 12.76
C ALA A 532 9.70 -21.40 11.99
N ALA A 533 9.91 -21.93 10.79
CA ALA A 533 8.84 -22.55 10.01
C ALA A 533 8.27 -23.82 10.67
N GLU A 534 9.11 -24.62 11.33
CA GLU A 534 8.69 -25.82 12.06
C GLU A 534 7.90 -25.46 13.33
N SER A 535 8.30 -24.41 14.06
CA SER A 535 7.53 -23.91 15.21
C SER A 535 6.12 -23.42 14.82
N LEU A 536 5.93 -22.92 13.60
CA LEU A 536 4.64 -22.50 13.07
C LEU A 536 3.85 -23.63 12.38
N LYS A 537 4.42 -24.83 12.27
CA LYS A 537 3.76 -25.97 11.62
C LYS A 537 2.53 -26.40 12.41
N ILE A 538 1.52 -26.88 11.69
CA ILE A 538 0.33 -27.46 12.32
C ILE A 538 0.70 -28.84 12.85
N PRO A 539 0.28 -29.19 14.09
CA PRO A 539 0.48 -30.52 14.62
C PRO A 539 -0.08 -31.61 13.72
N GLU A 540 0.59 -32.76 13.68
CA GLU A 540 0.18 -33.91 12.87
C GLU A 540 -0.81 -34.83 13.61
N THR A 541 -1.09 -34.58 14.90
CA THR A 541 -2.02 -35.36 15.72
C THR A 541 -3.38 -34.69 15.84
N ILE A 542 -4.47 -35.47 15.78
CA ILE A 542 -5.84 -34.96 15.84
C ILE A 542 -6.11 -34.25 17.17
N SER A 543 -5.66 -34.84 18.29
CA SER A 543 -5.86 -34.26 19.62
C SER A 543 -5.23 -32.87 19.75
N ALA A 544 -4.03 -32.66 19.19
CA ALA A 544 -3.40 -31.35 19.21
C ALA A 544 -4.07 -30.36 18.23
N ILE A 545 -4.69 -30.84 17.15
CA ILE A 545 -5.50 -30.00 16.26
C ILE A 545 -6.78 -29.55 16.96
N GLU A 546 -7.42 -30.42 17.75
CA GLU A 546 -8.64 -30.10 18.51
C GLU A 546 -8.41 -29.01 19.59
N GLU A 547 -7.19 -28.92 20.14
CA GLU A 547 -6.82 -27.87 21.11
C GLU A 547 -6.63 -26.49 20.45
N ILE A 548 -6.42 -26.44 19.13
CA ILE A 548 -6.10 -25.22 18.39
C ILE A 548 -7.36 -24.64 17.74
N ARG A 549 -7.59 -23.32 17.94
CA ARG A 549 -8.67 -22.60 17.25
C ARG A 549 -8.46 -22.61 15.73
N PRO A 550 -9.51 -22.85 14.91
CA PRO A 550 -9.39 -22.84 13.45
C PRO A 550 -8.83 -21.55 12.85
N ASP A 551 -9.15 -20.38 13.41
CA ASP A 551 -8.59 -19.09 12.96
C ASP A 551 -7.06 -19.01 13.16
N LEU A 552 -6.55 -19.63 14.23
CA LEU A 552 -5.12 -19.71 14.50
C LEU A 552 -4.42 -20.65 13.52
N ILE A 553 -5.09 -21.71 13.06
CA ILE A 553 -4.59 -22.60 11.99
C ILE A 553 -4.36 -21.80 10.70
N LEU A 554 -5.29 -20.92 10.34
CA LEU A 554 -5.15 -20.02 9.19
C LEU A 554 -3.95 -19.08 9.37
N LEU A 555 -3.81 -18.44 10.54
CA LEU A 555 -2.69 -17.53 10.79
C LEU A 555 -1.34 -18.24 10.83
N ARG A 556 -1.24 -19.42 11.47
CA ARG A 556 -0.02 -20.22 11.53
C ARG A 556 0.44 -20.67 10.14
N THR A 557 -0.49 -21.14 9.31
CA THR A 557 -0.19 -21.52 7.92
C THR A 557 0.25 -20.32 7.10
N LEU A 558 -0.46 -19.20 7.19
CA LEU A 558 -0.05 -17.97 6.53
C LEU A 558 1.38 -17.56 6.94
N CYS A 559 1.63 -17.45 8.26
CA CYS A 559 2.92 -17.03 8.79
C CYS A 559 4.05 -17.98 8.40
N ARG A 560 3.82 -19.30 8.43
CA ARG A 560 4.80 -20.31 7.99
C ARG A 560 5.24 -20.09 6.54
N HIS A 561 4.30 -19.86 5.64
CA HIS A 561 4.63 -19.62 4.23
C HIS A 561 5.25 -18.22 4.00
N LEU A 562 4.91 -17.21 4.82
CA LEU A 562 5.58 -15.91 4.77
C LEU A 562 7.06 -16.00 5.20
N VAL A 563 7.40 -16.90 6.13
CA VAL A 563 8.79 -17.23 6.48
C VAL A 563 9.48 -17.96 5.31
N LEU A 564 8.84 -19.01 4.78
CA LEU A 564 9.31 -19.80 3.63
C LEU A 564 8.87 -19.19 2.28
N TRP A 565 9.23 -17.92 2.07
CA TRP A 565 8.72 -17.12 0.96
C TRP A 565 9.06 -17.65 -0.44
N THR A 566 10.21 -18.30 -0.60
CA THR A 566 10.70 -18.80 -1.90
C THR A 566 10.07 -20.12 -2.32
N GLU A 567 9.54 -20.90 -1.38
CA GLU A 567 8.88 -22.18 -1.66
C GLU A 567 7.46 -22.01 -2.22
N ILE A 568 6.90 -20.80 -2.17
CA ILE A 568 5.52 -20.52 -2.63
C ILE A 568 5.43 -20.66 -4.15
N THR A 569 4.71 -21.69 -4.63
CA THR A 569 4.44 -21.91 -6.05
C THR A 569 2.95 -21.78 -6.37
N ALA A 570 2.62 -21.34 -7.59
CA ALA A 570 1.23 -21.13 -8.05
C ALA A 570 0.54 -22.43 -8.48
N THR A 571 0.75 -23.53 -7.75
CA THR A 571 0.22 -24.85 -8.10
C THR A 571 -0.79 -25.34 -7.06
N LYS A 572 -1.79 -26.10 -7.52
CA LYS A 572 -2.74 -26.77 -6.62
C LYS A 572 -2.03 -27.78 -5.70
N HIS A 573 -1.01 -28.46 -6.23
CA HIS A 573 -0.21 -29.42 -5.48
C HIS A 573 0.41 -28.78 -4.24
N TRP A 574 1.02 -27.60 -4.40
CA TRP A 574 1.62 -26.87 -3.29
C TRP A 574 0.61 -26.50 -2.19
N VAL A 575 -0.61 -26.09 -2.58
CA VAL A 575 -1.67 -25.83 -1.59
C VAL A 575 -2.07 -27.10 -0.86
N GLU A 576 -2.15 -28.23 -1.54
CA GLU A 576 -2.46 -29.52 -0.91
C GLU A 576 -1.31 -30.06 -0.04
N GLU A 577 -0.05 -29.82 -0.40
CA GLU A 577 1.13 -30.13 0.42
C GLU A 577 1.17 -29.36 1.74
N SER A 578 0.56 -28.18 1.80
CA SER A 578 0.47 -27.41 3.04
C SER A 578 -0.46 -28.03 4.09
N VAL A 579 -1.33 -28.97 3.68
CA VAL A 579 -2.28 -29.65 4.56
C VAL A 579 -1.61 -30.85 5.23
N PRO A 580 -1.75 -31.02 6.56
CA PRO A 580 -1.26 -32.21 7.25
C PRO A 580 -1.79 -33.50 6.60
N PRO A 581 -0.94 -34.53 6.41
CA PRO A 581 -1.32 -35.76 5.71
C PRO A 581 -2.48 -36.48 6.41
N ILE A 582 -2.56 -36.35 7.75
CA ILE A 582 -3.67 -36.88 8.54
C ILE A 582 -5.02 -36.32 8.08
N VAL A 583 -5.11 -34.99 7.88
CA VAL A 583 -6.33 -34.30 7.45
C VAL A 583 -6.68 -34.67 6.01
N LEU A 584 -5.69 -34.84 5.12
CA LEU A 584 -5.91 -35.30 3.75
C LEU A 584 -6.46 -36.73 3.71
N ASN A 585 -5.90 -37.64 4.50
CA ASN A 585 -6.37 -39.03 4.59
C ASN A 585 -7.81 -39.10 5.10
N TYR A 586 -8.14 -38.33 6.15
CA TYR A 586 -9.50 -38.26 6.66
C TYR A 586 -10.46 -37.60 5.68
N LYS A 587 -10.02 -36.58 4.94
CA LYS A 587 -10.82 -35.98 3.88
C LYS A 587 -11.20 -37.01 2.82
N GLN A 588 -10.23 -37.79 2.35
CA GLN A 588 -10.46 -38.84 1.37
C GLN A 588 -11.41 -39.92 1.90
N ARG A 589 -11.30 -40.31 3.17
CA ARG A 589 -12.14 -41.35 3.77
C ARG A 589 -13.56 -40.89 4.14
N LEU A 590 -13.74 -39.62 4.51
CA LEU A 590 -15.02 -39.08 5.00
C LEU A 590 -15.85 -38.39 3.90
N PHE A 591 -15.20 -37.83 2.87
CA PHE A 591 -15.89 -36.98 1.89
C PHE A 591 -15.78 -37.47 0.43
N ASN A 592 -14.91 -38.43 0.09
CA ASN A 592 -14.97 -39.06 -1.24
C ASN A 592 -15.96 -40.23 -1.21
N GLU A 593 -16.88 -40.25 -2.17
CA GLU A 593 -17.65 -41.44 -2.51
C GLU A 593 -16.77 -42.35 -3.38
N GLN A 594 -16.09 -43.32 -2.78
CA GLN A 594 -15.85 -44.56 -3.52
C GLN A 594 -17.13 -45.41 -3.39
N PRO A 595 -17.69 -45.92 -4.50
CA PRO A 595 -18.78 -46.87 -4.43
C PRO A 595 -18.29 -48.11 -3.68
N LYS A 596 -19.20 -48.70 -2.90
CA LYS A 596 -19.06 -50.04 -2.35
C LYS A 596 -18.58 -51.01 -3.44
N THR A 597 -17.30 -51.33 -3.45
CA THR A 597 -16.81 -52.57 -4.03
C THR A 597 -16.11 -53.31 -2.91
N VAL A 598 -16.88 -54.20 -2.29
CA VAL A 598 -16.47 -55.25 -1.33
C VAL A 598 -15.54 -54.74 -0.23
N ILE A 599 -16.14 -54.13 0.80
CA ILE A 599 -15.44 -53.78 2.04
C ILE A 599 -15.49 -55.04 2.93
N ASP A 600 -14.34 -55.51 3.41
CA ASP A 600 -14.25 -56.50 4.49
C ASP A 600 -14.99 -55.96 5.74
N ASP A 601 -15.71 -56.81 6.47
CA ASP A 601 -16.47 -56.40 7.67
C ASP A 601 -15.61 -55.62 8.69
N ASP A 602 -14.29 -55.87 8.74
CA ASP A 602 -13.30 -55.19 9.59
C ASP A 602 -13.03 -53.71 9.19
N GLU A 603 -13.13 -53.36 7.91
CA GLU A 603 -12.93 -51.97 7.46
C GLU A 603 -14.17 -51.10 7.72
N GLU A 604 -15.37 -51.68 7.65
CA GLU A 604 -16.61 -50.97 7.95
C GLU A 604 -16.75 -50.67 9.45
N GLU A 605 -16.34 -51.60 10.33
CA GLU A 605 -16.23 -51.34 11.77
C GLU A 605 -15.20 -50.26 12.10
N ASN A 606 -14.02 -50.28 11.46
CA ASN A 606 -13.01 -49.23 11.63
C ASN A 606 -13.50 -47.85 11.18
N LEU A 607 -14.24 -47.76 10.06
CA LEU A 607 -14.88 -46.52 9.61
C LEU A 607 -15.95 -46.03 10.58
N ARG A 608 -16.74 -46.92 11.18
CA ARG A 608 -17.73 -46.56 12.21
C ARG A 608 -17.05 -46.08 13.49
N MET A 609 -16.01 -46.76 13.95
CA MET A 609 -15.21 -46.35 15.11
C MET A 609 -14.55 -44.99 14.88
N LEU A 610 -14.01 -44.73 13.69
CA LEU A 610 -13.43 -43.42 13.33
C LEU A 610 -14.48 -42.30 13.24
N GLN A 611 -15.68 -42.59 12.74
CA GLN A 611 -16.78 -41.61 12.73
C GLN A 611 -17.30 -41.27 14.12
N ILE A 612 -17.13 -42.17 15.10
CA ILE A 612 -17.47 -41.93 16.51
C ILE A 612 -16.33 -41.19 17.22
N ALA A 613 -15.07 -41.50 16.89
CA ALA A 613 -13.91 -40.97 17.58
C ALA A 613 -13.45 -39.59 17.10
N VAL A 614 -13.71 -39.22 15.83
CA VAL A 614 -13.19 -37.98 15.25
C VAL A 614 -14.31 -37.08 14.77
N ASP A 615 -14.30 -35.82 15.25
CA ASP A 615 -15.27 -34.83 14.81
C ASP A 615 -15.04 -34.42 13.34
N LYS A 616 -16.04 -34.68 12.51
CA LYS A 616 -16.07 -34.31 11.08
C LYS A 616 -15.96 -32.79 10.91
N GLN A 617 -16.47 -32.02 11.87
CA GLN A 617 -16.42 -30.56 11.85
C GLN A 617 -14.98 -30.05 12.00
N THR A 618 -14.22 -30.57 12.96
CA THR A 618 -12.81 -30.19 13.19
C THR A 618 -11.95 -30.46 11.95
N ILE A 619 -12.12 -31.62 11.30
CA ILE A 619 -11.37 -31.95 10.08
C ILE A 619 -11.72 -30.98 8.94
N ALA A 620 -13.02 -30.72 8.73
CA ALA A 620 -13.48 -29.83 7.67
C ALA A 620 -13.02 -28.39 7.89
N GLN A 621 -13.14 -27.87 9.12
CA GLN A 621 -12.68 -26.53 9.49
C GLN A 621 -11.16 -26.39 9.38
N THR A 622 -10.40 -27.40 9.81
CA THR A 622 -8.94 -27.40 9.67
C THR A 622 -8.54 -27.35 8.22
N TYR A 623 -9.07 -28.25 7.38
CA TYR A 623 -8.77 -28.28 5.95
C TYR A 623 -9.04 -26.94 5.26
N LEU A 624 -10.24 -26.36 5.48
CA LEU A 624 -10.64 -25.10 4.85
C LEU A 624 -9.77 -23.92 5.30
N ASN A 625 -9.42 -23.84 6.58
CA ASN A 625 -8.59 -22.76 7.11
C ASN A 625 -7.12 -22.85 6.66
N VAL A 626 -6.57 -24.07 6.53
CA VAL A 626 -5.22 -24.27 5.96
C VAL A 626 -5.18 -23.83 4.50
N VAL A 627 -6.14 -24.29 3.70
CA VAL A 627 -6.24 -23.93 2.28
C VAL A 627 -6.40 -22.42 2.12
N ALA A 628 -7.25 -21.78 2.94
CA ALA A 628 -7.39 -20.33 2.94
C ALA A 628 -6.09 -19.61 3.29
N GLY A 629 -5.38 -20.04 4.34
CA GLY A 629 -4.10 -19.46 4.73
C GLY A 629 -3.02 -19.60 3.65
N ALA A 630 -2.93 -20.76 3.00
CA ALA A 630 -2.02 -21.00 1.88
C ALA A 630 -2.38 -20.16 0.64
N CYS A 631 -3.67 -20.07 0.30
CA CYS A 631 -4.15 -19.21 -0.80
C CYS A 631 -3.87 -17.72 -0.51
N PHE A 632 -3.98 -17.30 0.75
CA PHE A 632 -3.67 -15.94 1.17
C PHE A 632 -2.16 -15.65 1.08
N ALA A 633 -1.30 -16.60 1.47
CA ALA A 633 0.15 -16.48 1.29
C ALA A 633 0.54 -16.40 -0.20
N MET A 634 -0.08 -17.25 -1.05
CA MET A 634 0.09 -17.22 -2.50
C MET A 634 -0.34 -15.88 -3.09
N ALA A 635 -1.45 -15.31 -2.65
CA ALA A 635 -1.89 -13.98 -3.06
C ALA A 635 -0.87 -12.89 -2.71
N ILE A 636 -0.37 -12.87 -1.47
CA ILE A 636 0.67 -11.91 -1.04
C ILE A 636 1.95 -12.07 -1.88
N ARG A 637 2.31 -13.30 -2.26
CA ARG A 637 3.50 -13.59 -3.09
C ARG A 637 3.38 -13.07 -4.52
N PHE A 638 2.20 -13.21 -5.12
CA PHE A 638 1.91 -12.86 -6.52
C PHE A 638 1.10 -11.57 -6.66
N ALA A 639 0.99 -10.77 -5.59
CA ALA A 639 0.32 -9.48 -5.57
C ALA A 639 0.84 -8.60 -6.72
N SER A 640 -0.07 -8.05 -7.53
CA SER A 640 0.25 -7.20 -8.69
C SER A 640 1.12 -7.84 -9.80
N THR A 641 1.36 -9.16 -9.81
CA THR A 641 2.17 -9.83 -10.85
C THR A 641 1.36 -10.31 -12.08
N TRP A 642 0.03 -10.29 -11.99
CA TRP A 642 -0.89 -10.77 -13.05
C TRP A 642 -0.66 -12.24 -13.47
N ASN A 643 -0.30 -13.10 -12.52
CA ASN A 643 -0.15 -14.54 -12.76
C ASN A 643 -1.51 -15.26 -12.90
N SER A 644 -1.78 -15.83 -14.08
CA SER A 644 -3.03 -16.55 -14.37
C SER A 644 -3.18 -17.86 -13.60
N GLU A 645 -2.08 -18.55 -13.30
CA GLU A 645 -2.12 -19.83 -12.58
C GLU A 645 -2.58 -19.63 -11.14
N ALA A 646 -2.00 -18.65 -10.44
CA ALA A 646 -2.39 -18.29 -9.08
C ALA A 646 -3.87 -17.89 -9.02
N PHE A 647 -4.35 -17.11 -9.99
CA PHE A 647 -5.77 -16.76 -10.12
C PHE A 647 -6.66 -18.00 -10.28
N ASN A 648 -6.30 -18.92 -11.18
CA ASN A 648 -7.08 -20.14 -11.43
C ASN A 648 -7.15 -21.04 -10.20
N VAL A 649 -6.06 -21.17 -9.43
CA VAL A 649 -6.01 -21.97 -8.19
C VAL A 649 -6.89 -21.34 -7.12
N ILE A 650 -6.77 -20.03 -6.86
CA ILE A 650 -7.61 -19.33 -5.86
C ILE A 650 -9.08 -19.42 -6.26
N TRP A 651 -9.39 -19.20 -7.55
CA TRP A 651 -10.76 -19.28 -8.07
C TRP A 651 -11.36 -20.69 -7.95
N TYR A 652 -10.56 -21.74 -8.13
CA TYR A 652 -10.98 -23.12 -7.89
C TYR A 652 -11.43 -23.33 -6.43
N TYR A 653 -10.67 -22.86 -5.45
CA TYR A 653 -11.05 -22.99 -4.04
C TYR A 653 -12.22 -22.08 -3.64
N ILE A 654 -12.38 -20.91 -4.28
CA ILE A 654 -13.59 -20.09 -4.11
C ILE A 654 -14.83 -20.84 -4.59
N ARG A 655 -14.76 -21.49 -5.76
CA ARG A 655 -15.85 -22.33 -6.27
C ARG A 655 -16.18 -23.52 -5.37
N LEU A 656 -15.18 -24.07 -4.67
CA LEU A 656 -15.38 -25.16 -3.70
C LEU A 656 -16.24 -24.71 -2.50
N VAL A 657 -16.06 -23.47 -2.04
CA VAL A 657 -16.76 -22.94 -0.85
C VAL A 657 -18.10 -22.26 -1.22
N LEU A 658 -18.22 -21.73 -2.44
CA LEU A 658 -19.47 -21.12 -2.93
C LEU A 658 -20.62 -22.13 -2.94
N PRO A 659 -21.79 -21.81 -2.35
CA PRO A 659 -22.96 -22.67 -2.39
C PRO A 659 -23.53 -22.67 -3.82
N SER A 660 -23.09 -23.60 -4.65
CA SER A 660 -23.66 -23.88 -5.97
C SER A 660 -24.53 -25.12 -5.87
N SER A 661 -25.74 -25.06 -6.41
CA SER A 661 -26.80 -26.09 -6.34
C SER A 661 -26.47 -27.45 -6.97
N GLU A 662 -25.27 -27.67 -7.53
CA GLU A 662 -24.96 -28.84 -8.37
C GLU A 662 -23.69 -29.63 -8.00
N GLN A 663 -23.06 -29.45 -6.83
CA GLN A 663 -21.91 -30.27 -6.42
C GLN A 663 -22.10 -30.92 -5.04
N GLN A 664 -22.41 -32.23 -5.02
CA GLN A 664 -22.72 -33.02 -3.83
C GLN A 664 -21.56 -33.18 -2.81
N ILE A 665 -20.30 -33.04 -3.24
CA ILE A 665 -19.14 -33.08 -2.32
C ILE A 665 -18.98 -31.73 -1.61
N CYS A 666 -19.20 -30.63 -2.34
CA CYS A 666 -19.13 -29.26 -1.82
C CYS A 666 -20.22 -29.02 -0.76
N SER A 667 -21.41 -29.59 -0.92
CA SER A 667 -22.47 -29.49 0.09
C SER A 667 -22.10 -30.22 1.39
N LYS A 668 -21.47 -31.40 1.34
CA LYS A 668 -21.10 -32.17 2.56
C LYS A 668 -20.01 -31.48 3.38
N LEU A 669 -18.97 -30.94 2.73
CA LEU A 669 -17.90 -30.17 3.40
C LEU A 669 -18.45 -28.87 4.01
N ASN A 670 -19.31 -28.16 3.29
CA ASN A 670 -19.93 -26.93 3.78
C ASN A 670 -20.93 -27.19 4.92
N LEU A 671 -21.68 -28.31 4.85
CA LEU A 671 -22.56 -28.75 5.92
C LEU A 671 -21.78 -29.17 7.18
N ALA A 672 -20.63 -29.84 7.01
CA ALA A 672 -19.82 -30.33 8.13
C ALA A 672 -19.03 -29.21 8.84
N ALA A 673 -18.47 -28.23 8.11
CA ALA A 673 -17.70 -27.15 8.72
C ALA A 673 -18.57 -26.08 9.41
N GLY A 674 -19.85 -25.99 9.05
CA GLY A 674 -20.77 -24.95 9.47
C GLY A 674 -20.72 -23.70 8.60
N ILE A 675 -21.85 -23.01 8.50
CA ILE A 675 -22.05 -21.86 7.59
C ILE A 675 -21.09 -20.71 7.92
N THR A 676 -20.87 -20.43 9.21
CA THR A 676 -20.02 -19.32 9.67
C THR A 676 -18.54 -19.52 9.31
N ALA A 677 -18.00 -20.72 9.51
CA ALA A 677 -16.62 -21.05 9.14
C ALA A 677 -16.42 -20.97 7.62
N CYS A 678 -17.38 -21.47 6.84
CA CYS A 678 -17.34 -21.38 5.38
C CYS A 678 -17.39 -19.93 4.89
N LEU A 679 -18.22 -19.07 5.51
CA LEU A 679 -18.27 -17.65 5.18
C LEU A 679 -16.97 -16.91 5.52
N ASN A 680 -16.34 -17.24 6.65
CA ASN A 680 -15.05 -16.67 7.03
C ASN A 680 -13.94 -17.07 6.04
N VAL A 681 -13.89 -18.36 5.68
CA VAL A 681 -12.96 -18.91 4.67
C VAL A 681 -13.24 -18.31 3.30
N LEU A 682 -14.51 -18.14 2.91
CA LEU A 682 -14.86 -17.47 1.66
C LEU A 682 -14.41 -16.02 1.68
N GLY A 683 -14.58 -15.31 2.80
CA GLY A 683 -14.11 -13.95 3.00
C GLY A 683 -12.59 -13.84 2.82
N THR A 684 -11.81 -14.74 3.42
CA THR A 684 -10.34 -14.73 3.27
C THR A 684 -9.89 -15.10 1.86
N LEU A 685 -10.57 -16.04 1.19
CA LEU A 685 -10.30 -16.38 -0.21
C LEU A 685 -10.70 -15.25 -1.19
N ILE A 686 -11.79 -14.52 -0.93
CA ILE A 686 -12.15 -13.35 -1.73
C ILE A 686 -11.13 -12.23 -1.50
N ASN A 687 -10.71 -12.01 -0.26
CA ASN A 687 -9.68 -11.03 0.07
C ASN A 687 -8.34 -11.39 -0.59
N SER A 688 -8.02 -12.69 -0.75
CA SER A 688 -6.80 -13.10 -1.45
C SER A 688 -6.82 -12.79 -2.95
N LEU A 689 -8.00 -12.66 -3.59
CA LEU A 689 -8.07 -12.13 -4.97
C LEU A 689 -7.88 -10.62 -5.06
N GLY A 690 -8.10 -9.89 -3.96
CA GLY A 690 -8.08 -8.42 -3.92
C GLY A 690 -6.74 -7.80 -3.54
N ILE A 691 -5.78 -8.59 -3.05
CA ILE A 691 -4.39 -8.18 -2.73
C ILE A 691 -3.54 -8.20 -4.01
#